data_AF-A0A377E4C1-F1
#
_entry.id   AF-A0A377E4C1-F1
#
_cell.length_a   1.000
_cell.length_b   1.000
_cell.length_c   1.000
_cell.angle_alpha   90.00
_cell.angle_beta   90.00
_cell.angle_gamma   90.00
#
_symmetry.space_group_name_H-M   'P 1'
#
loop_
_entity.id
_entity.type
_entity.pdbx_description
1 polymer ?
#
loop_
_entity_poly.entity_id
_entity_poly.type
_entity_poly.pdbx_seq_one_letter_code
_entity_poly.pdbx_strand_id
1 'polypeptide(L)'
;MAVRQTGCAMLCAANVQEAQDFALISHIATLKSRVPFIHFFDGFRTSHEINKIVPLADDTILDLMPQAEIDAHRTRALNPEHPVIRGTSANPDTYFQSGEATNPWYNAVYDHVEQAMNDFAVATGRQYQPFEYYGHPQAERVIILMGSAIGTCEEVVDELLTRGEKVGVLKVRLYRPFSAKHLLQALPGSVRSVAVLDRTKEPGAQAEPLYLDVMTALAEAFNNGERETLPRVIGGRYGLSSKEFGPDCVLAVFAELNAAKPKARFTVGIYDDVTNLSLPLPENTLPNSAKLEALFYGLGSDGSVSATKNNIKIIGNSTPWYAQGYFVYDSKKAGGLTVSHLRVSEQPIRSAYLISQADFVGCHQLQFIDKYQMAERLKPGGLFLLNTPYSADEVWSRLPQEVQAVLNQKKARFYVINAAKIARECGLAARINTVMQMAFFHLTQILPGDSALAELQGAIAKSYSSKGQDLVERNWQALALARESVEEVPLQPVNPHSAKSTASGFRCRPDFVKTVTAAMLAGLGDALPVSALPPDGTWPMGTTRWEKRNIAEEIPIWKEELCTQCNHCVAACPHSAIRAKVVPPEAMENAPASLHSLDVKSRDMRGQKYVLQVAPEDCTGCNLCVEVCPAKDRQNPEIKAINMMSRLEHVEEEKINYDFFLNLPEIDRSKLERIDIRTSQLITPLFEYSGACSGCGETPYIKLLTQLYGDRMLIANATGCSSIYGGNLPSTPYTTDANGRGPAWANSLFEDNAEFGLGFRLTVDQHRVRVLRLLDQFADKIPAELLTALKSDATPEVRREQVAALRQQLNDVAEAHELLRDADALVEKSIWLIGGDGWAYDIGFGGLDMY
;
A
#
# COMPACT_ATOMS: atom_id res chain seq x y z
N MET A 1 -10.70 16.46 7.77
CA MET A 1 -11.43 16.82 9.01
C MET A 1 -10.60 17.63 10.01
N ALA A 2 -9.28 17.41 10.13
CA ALA A 2 -8.39 18.15 11.05
C ALA A 2 -8.32 19.67 10.86
N VAL A 3 -8.77 20.17 9.70
CA VAL A 3 -8.76 21.59 9.32
C VAL A 3 -10.15 22.21 9.21
N ARG A 4 -11.21 21.56 9.75
CA ARG A 4 -12.60 22.06 9.61
C ARG A 4 -12.87 23.40 10.29
N GLN A 5 -11.99 23.81 11.20
CA GLN A 5 -12.06 25.02 12.03
C GLN A 5 -11.23 26.19 11.48
N THR A 6 -10.55 26.04 10.35
CA THR A 6 -9.65 27.09 9.80
C THR A 6 -10.39 28.30 9.22
N GLY A 7 -11.71 28.20 9.03
CA GLY A 7 -12.49 29.19 8.29
C GLY A 7 -12.53 28.94 6.78
N CYS A 8 -11.93 27.85 6.27
CA CYS A 8 -12.15 27.48 4.87
C CYS A 8 -13.55 26.90 4.66
N ALA A 9 -14.20 27.27 3.56
CA ALA A 9 -15.31 26.50 3.03
C ALA A 9 -14.82 25.12 2.57
N MET A 10 -15.66 24.09 2.67
CA MET A 10 -15.28 22.70 2.36
C MET A 10 -16.32 22.08 1.43
N LEU A 11 -15.94 21.79 0.19
CA LEU A 11 -16.82 21.23 -0.84
C LEU A 11 -16.35 19.82 -1.23
N CYS A 12 -17.21 18.82 -1.05
CA CYS A 12 -16.91 17.40 -1.22
C CYS A 12 -17.50 16.84 -2.51
N ALA A 13 -16.66 16.32 -3.40
CA ALA A 13 -17.07 15.55 -4.56
C ALA A 13 -17.10 14.04 -4.26
N ALA A 14 -18.10 13.34 -4.79
CA ALA A 14 -18.29 11.89 -4.59
C ALA A 14 -17.72 11.03 -5.74
N ASN A 15 -17.50 11.59 -6.92
CA ASN A 15 -17.02 10.82 -8.07
C ASN A 15 -16.13 11.67 -8.99
N VAL A 16 -15.57 11.06 -10.02
CA VAL A 16 -14.61 11.72 -10.93
C VAL A 16 -15.25 12.87 -11.72
N GLN A 17 -16.52 12.75 -12.12
CA GLN A 17 -17.25 13.83 -12.79
C GLN A 17 -17.45 15.02 -11.86
N GLU A 18 -17.92 14.77 -10.63
CA GLU A 18 -18.07 15.81 -9.61
C GLU A 18 -16.74 16.43 -9.21
N ALA A 19 -15.63 15.68 -9.20
CA ALA A 19 -14.31 16.24 -8.88
C ALA A 19 -13.88 17.29 -9.93
N GLN A 20 -14.23 17.10 -11.20
CA GLN A 20 -14.04 18.12 -12.24
C GLN A 20 -14.99 19.30 -12.04
N ASP A 21 -16.29 19.00 -11.90
CA ASP A 21 -17.33 20.03 -11.86
C ASP A 21 -17.21 20.92 -10.61
N PHE A 22 -16.93 20.33 -9.45
CA PHE A 22 -16.80 21.04 -8.17
C PHE A 22 -15.48 21.80 -8.05
N ALA A 23 -14.45 21.43 -8.82
CA ALA A 23 -13.30 22.31 -8.98
C ALA A 23 -13.74 23.66 -9.57
N LEU A 24 -14.46 23.67 -10.69
CA LEU A 24 -14.96 24.92 -11.30
C LEU A 24 -15.93 25.66 -10.37
N ILE A 25 -16.92 24.96 -9.79
CA ILE A 25 -17.91 25.56 -8.89
C ILE A 25 -17.23 26.20 -7.67
N SER A 26 -16.24 25.55 -7.06
CA SER A 26 -15.50 26.11 -5.92
C SER A 26 -14.69 27.35 -6.30
N HIS A 27 -14.12 27.40 -7.51
CA HIS A 27 -13.42 28.57 -8.04
C HIS A 27 -14.37 29.76 -8.26
N ILE A 28 -15.58 29.53 -8.75
CA ILE A 28 -16.60 30.58 -8.89
C ILE A 28 -17.05 31.06 -7.51
N ALA A 29 -17.38 30.12 -6.63
CA ALA A 29 -17.90 30.42 -5.29
C ALA A 29 -16.87 31.14 -4.40
N THR A 30 -15.58 30.80 -4.48
CA THR A 30 -14.54 31.49 -3.68
C THR A 30 -14.36 32.95 -4.12
N LEU A 31 -14.48 33.25 -5.42
CA LEU A 31 -14.40 34.61 -5.93
C LEU A 31 -15.61 35.44 -5.52
N LYS A 32 -16.82 34.86 -5.61
CA LYS A 32 -18.08 35.49 -5.19
C LYS A 32 -18.12 35.74 -3.68
N SER A 33 -17.79 34.74 -2.87
CA SER A 33 -17.91 34.82 -1.40
C SER A 33 -16.74 35.49 -0.69
N ARG A 34 -15.56 35.54 -1.33
CA ARG A 34 -14.27 35.93 -0.72
C ARG A 34 -13.78 35.00 0.40
N VAL A 35 -14.39 33.82 0.54
CA VAL A 35 -13.96 32.77 1.49
C VAL A 35 -13.13 31.74 0.72
N PRO A 36 -11.96 31.30 1.25
CA PRO A 36 -11.17 30.26 0.61
C PRO A 36 -11.87 28.89 0.66
N PHE A 37 -11.72 28.08 -0.39
CA PHE A 37 -12.33 26.75 -0.48
C PHE A 37 -11.28 25.65 -0.41
N ILE A 38 -11.61 24.60 0.35
CA ILE A 38 -11.01 23.28 0.28
C ILE A 38 -11.99 22.41 -0.52
N HIS A 39 -11.73 22.27 -1.82
CA HIS A 39 -12.38 21.25 -2.63
C HIS A 39 -11.67 19.91 -2.40
N PHE A 40 -12.41 18.88 -1.99
CA PHE A 40 -11.84 17.58 -1.66
C PHE A 40 -12.70 16.42 -2.17
N PHE A 41 -12.04 15.29 -2.36
CA PHE A 41 -12.61 14.02 -2.77
C PHE A 41 -11.75 12.90 -2.20
N ASP A 42 -12.27 11.68 -2.22
CA ASP A 42 -11.62 10.58 -1.52
C ASP A 42 -10.31 10.13 -2.20
N GLY A 43 -9.24 10.10 -1.39
CA GLY A 43 -7.92 9.62 -1.79
C GLY A 43 -7.97 8.18 -2.28
N PHE A 44 -7.25 7.90 -3.37
CA PHE A 44 -7.37 6.72 -4.23
C PHE A 44 -8.78 6.47 -4.83
N ARG A 45 -9.81 6.32 -3.99
CA ARG A 45 -11.15 5.88 -4.39
C ARG A 45 -11.81 6.77 -5.44
N THR A 46 -11.52 8.07 -5.43
CA THR A 46 -11.91 9.00 -6.50
C THR A 46 -10.68 9.50 -7.26
N SER A 47 -9.62 9.92 -6.55
CA SER A 47 -8.42 10.52 -7.18
C SER A 47 -7.68 9.62 -8.18
N HIS A 48 -7.77 8.29 -8.03
CA HIS A 48 -7.09 7.30 -8.89
C HIS A 48 -8.07 6.39 -9.63
N GLU A 49 -9.37 6.61 -9.46
CA GLU A 49 -10.38 5.97 -10.28
C GLU A 49 -10.36 6.62 -11.67
N ILE A 50 -10.30 5.80 -12.71
CA ILE A 50 -10.50 6.25 -14.07
C ILE A 50 -11.97 6.06 -14.40
N ASN A 51 -12.63 7.11 -14.85
CA ASN A 51 -14.01 7.06 -15.27
C ASN A 51 -14.18 7.83 -16.59
N LYS A 52 -15.11 7.41 -17.43
CA LYS A 52 -15.52 8.19 -18.60
C LYS A 52 -16.38 9.35 -18.12
N ILE A 53 -15.87 10.56 -18.26
CA ILE A 53 -16.55 11.80 -17.86
C ILE A 53 -16.89 12.66 -19.08
N VAL A 54 -17.77 13.62 -18.90
CA VAL A 54 -18.00 14.71 -19.83
C VAL A 54 -17.02 15.84 -19.48
N PRO A 55 -15.99 16.10 -20.31
CA PRO A 55 -15.04 17.18 -20.05
C PRO A 55 -15.71 18.55 -20.19
N LEU A 56 -15.19 19.55 -19.48
CA LEU A 56 -15.57 20.95 -19.67
C LEU A 56 -14.75 21.55 -20.82
N ALA A 57 -15.41 22.33 -21.69
CA ALA A 57 -14.73 23.14 -22.69
C ALA A 57 -14.16 24.41 -22.06
N ASP A 58 -13.02 24.88 -22.57
CA ASP A 58 -12.36 26.09 -22.07
C ASP A 58 -13.27 27.32 -22.13
N ASP A 59 -14.05 27.47 -23.22
CA ASP A 59 -15.01 28.57 -23.37
C ASP A 59 -16.09 28.54 -22.28
N THR A 60 -16.62 27.35 -21.93
CA THR A 60 -17.58 27.21 -20.82
C THR A 60 -16.97 27.59 -19.47
N ILE A 61 -15.69 27.27 -19.25
CA ILE A 61 -14.97 27.67 -18.03
C ILE A 61 -14.86 29.19 -17.97
N LEU A 62 -14.45 29.83 -19.08
CA LEU A 62 -14.28 31.28 -19.17
C LEU A 62 -15.61 32.03 -19.00
N ASP A 63 -16.68 31.57 -19.63
CA ASP A 63 -18.01 32.18 -19.56
C ASP A 63 -18.60 32.17 -18.15
N LEU A 64 -18.28 31.14 -17.35
CA LEU A 64 -18.73 31.03 -15.97
C LEU A 64 -17.88 31.83 -14.96
N MET A 65 -16.72 32.38 -15.36
CA MET A 65 -15.85 33.12 -14.44
C MET A 65 -16.46 34.48 -14.04
N PRO A 66 -16.52 34.80 -12.73
CA PRO A 66 -17.12 36.04 -12.24
C PRO A 66 -16.14 37.22 -12.40
N GLN A 67 -16.13 37.84 -13.59
CA GLN A 67 -15.14 38.86 -13.97
C GLN A 67 -15.13 40.08 -13.03
N ALA A 68 -16.30 40.55 -12.58
CA ALA A 68 -16.39 41.69 -11.68
C ALA A 68 -15.71 41.41 -10.33
N GLU A 69 -15.87 40.20 -9.79
CA GLU A 69 -15.27 39.76 -8.53
C GLU A 69 -13.77 39.51 -8.66
N ILE A 70 -13.31 39.05 -9.84
CA ILE A 70 -11.88 38.97 -10.18
C ILE A 70 -11.26 40.37 -10.18
N ASP A 71 -11.90 41.34 -10.83
CA ASP A 71 -11.40 42.72 -10.87
C ASP A 71 -11.38 43.34 -9.47
N ALA A 72 -12.45 43.12 -8.68
CA ALA A 72 -12.49 43.56 -7.29
C ALA A 72 -11.40 42.89 -6.43
N HIS A 73 -11.07 41.61 -6.67
CA HIS A 73 -9.95 40.92 -6.00
C HIS A 73 -8.61 41.59 -6.33
N ARG A 74 -8.37 41.90 -7.60
CA ARG A 74 -7.16 42.59 -8.05
C ARG A 74 -7.02 43.98 -7.41
N THR A 75 -8.11 44.74 -7.27
CA THR A 75 -8.10 46.04 -6.59
C THR A 75 -7.68 45.95 -5.12
N ARG A 76 -7.85 44.79 -4.46
CA ARG A 76 -7.46 44.56 -3.06
C ARG A 76 -6.04 44.02 -2.88
N ALA A 77 -5.28 43.84 -3.96
CA ALA A 77 -3.90 43.37 -3.90
C ALA A 77 -2.98 44.41 -3.23
N LEU A 78 -1.87 43.95 -2.63
CA LEU A 78 -0.83 44.88 -2.18
C LEU A 78 -0.18 45.50 -3.41
N ASN A 79 -0.24 46.83 -3.49
CA ASN A 79 0.38 47.60 -4.56
C ASN A 79 0.96 48.89 -3.95
N PRO A 80 2.24 49.20 -4.18
CA PRO A 80 2.84 50.47 -3.74
C PRO A 80 2.12 51.73 -4.24
N GLU A 81 1.40 51.66 -5.37
CA GLU A 81 0.64 52.79 -5.93
C GLU A 81 -0.67 53.06 -5.16
N HIS A 82 -1.18 52.07 -4.41
CA HIS A 82 -2.35 52.19 -3.54
C HIS A 82 -2.17 51.32 -2.28
N PRO A 83 -1.23 51.70 -1.40
CA PRO A 83 -0.73 50.82 -0.35
C PRO A 83 -1.73 50.67 0.80
N VAL A 84 -1.77 49.47 1.37
CA VAL A 84 -2.53 49.13 2.58
C VAL A 84 -1.69 48.21 3.47
N ILE A 85 -1.97 48.18 4.77
CA ILE A 85 -1.35 47.24 5.72
C ILE A 85 -2.31 46.06 6.00
N ARG A 86 -1.78 44.84 6.10
CA ARG A 86 -2.53 43.62 6.43
C ARG A 86 -1.69 42.75 7.36
N GLY A 87 -2.33 41.92 8.20
CA GLY A 87 -1.64 41.08 9.18
C GLY A 87 -1.14 41.86 10.41
N THR A 88 -1.89 42.87 10.84
CA THR A 88 -1.57 43.67 12.03
C THR A 88 -1.75 42.86 13.31
N SER A 89 -1.07 43.28 14.38
CA SER A 89 -1.33 42.80 15.74
C SER A 89 -2.49 43.58 16.37
N ALA A 90 -3.37 42.90 17.12
CA ALA A 90 -4.51 43.52 17.80
C ALA A 90 -4.57 43.09 19.28
N ASN A 91 -4.99 44.01 20.14
CA ASN A 91 -5.23 43.75 21.56
C ASN A 91 -6.63 43.13 21.77
N PRO A 92 -6.95 42.64 22.98
CA PRO A 92 -8.28 42.09 23.29
C PRO A 92 -9.44 43.07 23.11
N ASP A 93 -9.18 44.37 23.10
CA ASP A 93 -10.17 45.44 22.92
C ASP A 93 -10.79 45.49 21.51
N THR A 94 -10.15 44.88 20.51
CA THR A 94 -10.53 44.97 19.09
C THR A 94 -10.49 43.64 18.35
N TYR A 95 -9.69 42.67 18.82
CA TYR A 95 -9.53 41.37 18.16
C TYR A 95 -10.86 40.61 18.01
N PHE A 96 -11.68 40.57 19.07
CA PHE A 96 -12.95 39.84 19.03
C PHE A 96 -13.92 40.48 18.02
N GLN A 97 -14.08 41.79 18.04
CA GLN A 97 -14.94 42.52 17.10
C GLN A 97 -14.47 42.34 15.65
N SER A 98 -13.16 42.31 15.41
CA SER A 98 -12.61 42.07 14.06
C SER A 98 -12.87 40.64 13.57
N GLY A 99 -12.86 39.64 14.45
CA GLY A 99 -13.26 38.27 14.12
C GLY A 99 -14.73 38.20 13.67
N GLU A 100 -15.64 38.75 14.48
CA GLU A 100 -17.09 38.75 14.21
C GLU A 100 -17.48 39.62 13.01
N ALA A 101 -16.69 40.65 12.69
CA ALA A 101 -16.89 41.47 11.49
C ALA A 101 -16.82 40.65 10.19
N THR A 102 -16.28 39.43 10.23
CA THR A 102 -16.20 38.54 9.07
C THR A 102 -17.48 37.75 8.78
N ASN A 103 -18.42 37.68 9.74
CA ASN A 103 -19.64 36.86 9.65
C ASN A 103 -20.47 37.08 8.37
N PRO A 104 -20.64 38.31 7.83
CA PRO A 104 -21.40 38.51 6.59
C PRO A 104 -20.85 37.72 5.40
N TRP A 105 -19.52 37.54 5.30
CA TRP A 105 -18.94 36.72 4.22
C TRP A 105 -19.30 35.25 4.38
N TYR A 106 -19.23 34.71 5.60
CA TYR A 106 -19.55 33.31 5.89
C TYR A 106 -21.04 32.99 5.73
N ASN A 107 -21.91 33.90 6.17
CA ASN A 107 -23.36 33.75 6.06
C ASN A 107 -23.83 33.67 4.59
N ALA A 108 -23.12 34.33 3.67
CA ALA A 108 -23.45 34.35 2.25
C ALA A 108 -22.86 33.18 1.45
N VAL A 109 -21.95 32.37 2.01
CA VAL A 109 -21.25 31.30 1.25
C VAL A 109 -22.22 30.29 0.66
N TYR A 110 -23.23 29.86 1.42
CA TYR A 110 -24.20 28.88 0.94
C TYR A 110 -24.86 29.35 -0.36
N ASP A 111 -25.40 30.57 -0.35
CA ASP A 111 -26.11 31.14 -1.50
C ASP A 111 -25.17 31.32 -2.71
N HIS A 112 -23.92 31.70 -2.47
CA HIS A 112 -22.91 31.78 -3.54
C HIS A 112 -22.58 30.42 -4.16
N VAL A 113 -22.53 29.35 -3.35
CA VAL A 113 -22.31 27.98 -3.85
C VAL A 113 -23.53 27.48 -4.60
N GLU A 114 -24.73 27.68 -4.07
CA GLU A 114 -25.99 27.31 -4.73
C GLU A 114 -26.14 28.03 -6.07
N GLN A 115 -25.88 29.34 -6.12
CA GLN A 115 -25.90 30.11 -7.36
C GLN A 115 -24.85 29.59 -8.36
N ALA A 116 -23.62 29.29 -7.90
CA ALA A 116 -22.59 28.73 -8.76
C ALA A 116 -22.98 27.34 -9.33
N MET A 117 -23.64 26.49 -8.53
CA MET A 117 -24.18 25.21 -8.98
C MET A 117 -25.32 25.39 -9.99
N ASN A 118 -26.19 26.38 -9.80
CA ASN A 118 -27.27 26.69 -10.73
C ASN A 118 -26.72 27.25 -12.06
N ASP A 119 -25.79 28.21 -12.02
CA ASP A 119 -25.11 28.75 -13.20
C ASP A 119 -24.42 27.63 -13.99
N PHE A 120 -23.75 26.73 -13.29
CA PHE A 120 -23.12 25.54 -13.87
C PHE A 120 -24.14 24.60 -14.53
N ALA A 121 -25.30 24.40 -13.90
CA ALA A 121 -26.37 23.57 -14.45
C ALA A 121 -26.95 24.16 -15.75
N VAL A 122 -27.12 25.48 -15.82
CA VAL A 122 -27.55 26.16 -17.05
C VAL A 122 -26.54 25.96 -18.18
N ALA A 123 -25.25 26.06 -17.88
CA ALA A 123 -24.20 25.93 -18.88
C ALA A 123 -23.95 24.49 -19.34
N THR A 124 -24.15 23.50 -18.47
CA THR A 124 -23.67 22.12 -18.70
C THR A 124 -24.77 21.05 -18.69
N GLY A 125 -25.97 21.40 -18.24
CA GLY A 125 -27.08 20.47 -18.00
C GLY A 125 -26.95 19.62 -16.73
N ARG A 126 -25.86 19.76 -15.96
CA ARG A 126 -25.63 18.97 -14.73
C ARG A 126 -25.96 19.80 -13.50
N GLN A 127 -27.06 19.44 -12.84
CA GLN A 127 -27.55 20.13 -11.64
C GLN A 127 -26.96 19.51 -10.38
N TYR A 128 -26.56 20.37 -9.44
CA TYR A 128 -26.11 20.00 -8.11
C TYR A 128 -26.79 20.88 -7.06
N GLN A 129 -26.78 20.43 -5.80
CA GLN A 129 -27.19 21.21 -4.64
C GLN A 129 -26.18 21.00 -3.49
N PRO A 130 -25.96 22.00 -2.61
CA PRO A 130 -25.07 21.84 -1.45
C PRO A 130 -25.44 20.67 -0.54
N PHE A 131 -26.74 20.41 -0.39
CA PHE A 131 -27.32 19.20 0.22
C PHE A 131 -28.34 18.60 -0.75
N GLU A 132 -28.23 17.31 -1.03
CA GLU A 132 -29.11 16.65 -2.00
C GLU A 132 -29.68 15.36 -1.41
N TYR A 133 -30.98 15.14 -1.57
CA TYR A 133 -31.66 13.94 -1.13
C TYR A 133 -31.96 13.01 -2.31
N TYR A 134 -31.73 11.71 -2.11
CA TYR A 134 -32.07 10.66 -3.05
C TYR A 134 -32.77 9.50 -2.34
N GLY A 135 -33.91 9.05 -2.84
CA GLY A 135 -34.64 7.91 -2.28
C GLY A 135 -36.16 8.14 -2.22
N HIS A 136 -36.84 7.38 -1.36
CA HIS A 136 -38.29 7.45 -1.24
C HIS A 136 -38.73 8.84 -0.74
N PRO A 137 -39.70 9.53 -1.36
CA PRO A 137 -40.15 10.86 -0.90
C PRO A 137 -40.69 10.88 0.53
N GLN A 138 -41.19 9.73 1.00
CA GLN A 138 -41.63 9.49 2.38
C GLN A 138 -40.70 8.51 3.12
N ALA A 139 -39.39 8.61 2.95
CA ALA A 139 -38.45 7.72 3.63
C ALA A 139 -38.59 7.81 5.16
N GLU A 140 -38.45 6.67 5.83
CA GLU A 140 -38.49 6.55 7.28
C GLU A 140 -37.08 6.35 7.86
N ARG A 141 -36.16 5.78 7.06
CA ARG A 141 -34.76 5.50 7.40
C ARG A 141 -33.84 6.18 6.37
N VAL A 142 -32.91 7.02 6.82
CA VAL A 142 -32.00 7.76 5.93
C VAL A 142 -30.55 7.62 6.37
N ILE A 143 -29.64 7.47 5.40
CA ILE A 143 -28.19 7.59 5.62
C ILE A 143 -27.75 9.01 5.25
N ILE A 144 -26.92 9.66 6.07
CA ILE A 144 -26.32 10.97 5.77
C ILE A 144 -24.80 10.80 5.73
N LEU A 145 -24.18 11.18 4.61
CA LEU A 145 -22.74 11.01 4.40
C LEU A 145 -22.17 12.00 3.36
N MET A 146 -20.85 12.00 3.25
CA MET A 146 -20.07 12.73 2.24
C MET A 146 -19.09 11.77 1.53
N GLY A 147 -18.62 12.15 0.34
CA GLY A 147 -17.59 11.43 -0.40
C GLY A 147 -18.11 10.25 -1.23
N SER A 148 -17.21 9.37 -1.63
CA SER A 148 -17.44 8.39 -2.69
C SER A 148 -18.46 7.31 -2.36
N ALA A 149 -18.67 7.04 -1.07
CA ALA A 149 -19.68 6.08 -0.61
C ALA A 149 -21.11 6.47 -1.00
N ILE A 150 -21.36 7.73 -1.38
CA ILE A 150 -22.66 8.19 -1.88
C ILE A 150 -23.14 7.30 -3.04
N GLY A 151 -22.28 7.01 -4.02
CA GLY A 151 -22.66 6.20 -5.18
C GLY A 151 -23.10 4.79 -4.79
N THR A 152 -22.39 4.16 -3.86
CA THR A 152 -22.74 2.84 -3.32
C THR A 152 -24.05 2.87 -2.53
N CYS A 153 -24.28 3.93 -1.75
CA CYS A 153 -25.55 4.10 -1.04
C CYS A 153 -26.73 4.26 -2.00
N GLU A 154 -26.56 4.99 -3.10
CA GLU A 154 -27.60 5.13 -4.13
C GLU A 154 -27.95 3.79 -4.79
N GLU A 155 -26.95 3.00 -5.17
CA GLU A 155 -27.17 1.66 -5.76
C GLU A 155 -27.98 0.76 -4.83
N VAL A 156 -27.69 0.78 -3.54
CA VAL A 156 -28.43 -0.01 -2.54
C VAL A 156 -29.82 0.56 -2.30
N VAL A 157 -29.97 1.89 -2.26
CA VAL A 157 -31.28 2.53 -2.16
C VAL A 157 -32.16 2.13 -3.35
N ASP A 158 -31.63 2.15 -4.58
CA ASP A 158 -32.37 1.75 -5.78
C ASP A 158 -32.96 0.34 -5.63
N GLU A 159 -32.13 -0.63 -5.21
CA GLU A 159 -32.58 -2.00 -4.97
C GLU A 159 -33.62 -2.09 -3.86
N LEU A 160 -33.41 -1.43 -2.72
CA LEU A 160 -34.35 -1.44 -1.60
C LEU A 160 -35.70 -0.78 -1.94
N LEU A 161 -35.70 0.23 -2.80
CA LEU A 161 -36.93 0.83 -3.33
C LEU A 161 -37.74 -0.16 -4.18
N THR A 162 -37.08 -1.01 -4.99
CA THR A 162 -37.80 -2.06 -5.74
C THR A 162 -38.47 -3.08 -4.82
N ARG A 163 -37.95 -3.26 -3.60
CA ARG A 163 -38.51 -4.10 -2.53
C ARG A 163 -39.59 -3.40 -1.70
N GLY A 164 -39.93 -2.16 -2.03
CA GLY A 164 -40.94 -1.36 -1.33
C GLY A 164 -40.46 -0.75 -0.01
N GLU A 165 -39.15 -0.73 0.25
CA GLU A 165 -38.61 -0.12 1.47
C GLU A 165 -38.57 1.41 1.36
N LYS A 166 -38.99 2.08 2.44
CA LYS A 166 -38.96 3.55 2.56
C LYS A 166 -37.61 4.05 3.06
N VAL A 167 -36.61 3.98 2.21
CA VAL A 167 -35.23 4.38 2.52
C VAL A 167 -34.75 5.54 1.64
N GLY A 168 -33.69 6.21 2.08
CA GLY A 168 -33.01 7.22 1.27
C GLY A 168 -31.62 7.56 1.79
N VAL A 169 -30.95 8.44 1.05
CA VAL A 169 -29.62 8.96 1.34
C VAL A 169 -29.62 10.49 1.18
N LEU A 170 -29.02 11.19 2.13
CA LEU A 170 -28.75 12.63 2.06
C LEU A 170 -27.25 12.84 1.84
N LYS A 171 -26.92 13.47 0.72
CA LYS A 171 -25.58 13.75 0.23
C LYS A 171 -25.15 15.12 0.75
N VAL A 172 -24.06 15.16 1.51
CA VAL A 172 -23.46 16.41 1.98
C VAL A 172 -22.35 16.81 1.01
N ARG A 173 -22.58 17.87 0.21
CA ARG A 173 -21.59 18.42 -0.72
C ARG A 173 -20.85 19.57 -0.06
N LEU A 174 -21.56 20.60 0.40
CA LEU A 174 -20.97 21.70 1.14
C LEU A 174 -20.93 21.35 2.64
N TYR A 175 -19.78 20.89 3.13
CA TYR A 175 -19.61 20.56 4.54
C TYR A 175 -19.37 21.80 5.42
N ARG A 176 -18.67 22.80 4.89
CA ARG A 176 -18.45 24.09 5.56
C ARG A 176 -18.64 25.26 4.60
N PRO A 177 -19.29 26.36 5.02
CA PRO A 177 -20.11 26.48 6.23
C PRO A 177 -21.28 25.49 6.24
N PHE A 178 -21.57 24.91 7.42
CA PHE A 178 -22.63 23.91 7.54
C PHE A 178 -23.97 24.61 7.73
N SER A 179 -24.86 24.52 6.75
CA SER A 179 -26.17 25.17 6.82
C SER A 179 -27.25 24.20 7.30
N ALA A 180 -27.57 24.23 8.60
CA ALA A 180 -28.63 23.43 9.21
C ALA A 180 -29.99 23.61 8.51
N LYS A 181 -30.38 24.86 8.19
CA LYS A 181 -31.62 25.19 7.47
C LYS A 181 -31.77 24.35 6.19
N HIS A 182 -30.78 24.41 5.30
CA HIS A 182 -30.84 23.73 4.01
C HIS A 182 -30.69 22.20 4.11
N LEU A 183 -29.92 21.69 5.09
CA LEU A 183 -29.91 20.26 5.41
C LEU A 183 -31.33 19.76 5.78
N LEU A 184 -32.01 20.49 6.67
CA LEU A 184 -33.34 20.14 7.16
C LEU A 184 -34.40 20.23 6.06
N GLN A 185 -34.28 21.18 5.14
CA GLN A 185 -35.15 21.30 3.96
C GLN A 185 -34.99 20.12 2.99
N ALA A 186 -33.78 19.61 2.83
CA ALA A 186 -33.52 18.43 2.00
C ALA A 186 -34.01 17.11 2.66
N LEU A 187 -34.08 17.06 3.98
CA LEU A 187 -34.43 15.85 4.73
C LEU A 187 -35.96 15.65 4.86
N PRO A 188 -36.55 14.54 4.36
CA PRO A 188 -38.00 14.33 4.43
C PRO A 188 -38.56 14.42 5.86
N GLY A 189 -39.76 14.99 6.01
CA GLY A 189 -40.45 15.09 7.31
C GLY A 189 -40.86 13.74 7.91
N SER A 190 -41.00 12.71 7.07
CA SER A 190 -41.32 11.33 7.46
C SER A 190 -40.17 10.59 8.11
N VAL A 191 -38.95 11.13 8.09
CA VAL A 191 -37.76 10.45 8.64
C VAL A 191 -37.93 10.22 10.14
N ARG A 192 -37.65 9.00 10.58
CA ARG A 192 -37.72 8.56 11.99
C ARG A 192 -36.39 8.00 12.49
N SER A 193 -35.53 7.49 11.61
CA SER A 193 -34.18 7.04 11.96
C SER A 193 -33.15 7.52 10.94
N VAL A 194 -31.99 7.96 11.44
CA VAL A 194 -30.87 8.49 10.66
C VAL A 194 -29.58 7.78 11.05
N ALA A 195 -28.81 7.31 10.07
CA ALA A 195 -27.41 6.92 10.28
C ALA A 195 -26.50 7.97 9.65
N VAL A 196 -25.60 8.55 10.44
CA VAL A 196 -24.58 9.48 9.94
C VAL A 196 -23.26 8.73 9.80
N LEU A 197 -22.67 8.76 8.61
CA LEU A 197 -21.44 8.02 8.31
C LEU A 197 -20.26 8.97 8.15
N ASP A 198 -19.25 8.79 8.99
CA ASP A 198 -18.02 9.57 9.01
C ASP A 198 -16.83 8.74 8.54
N ARG A 199 -16.09 9.27 7.56
CA ARG A 199 -14.84 8.67 7.05
C ARG A 199 -13.63 9.19 7.84
N THR A 200 -13.73 9.17 9.16
CA THR A 200 -12.67 9.62 10.07
C THR A 200 -12.82 8.95 11.45
N LYS A 201 -11.84 9.14 12.33
CA LYS A 201 -11.90 8.74 13.73
C LYS A 201 -11.26 9.85 14.56
N GLU A 202 -11.99 10.37 15.55
CA GLU A 202 -11.47 11.30 16.55
C GLU A 202 -11.42 10.56 17.90
N PRO A 203 -10.26 9.96 18.28
CA PRO A 203 -10.15 9.19 19.52
C PRO A 203 -10.51 10.05 20.75
N GLY A 204 -11.46 9.57 21.57
CA GLY A 204 -11.91 10.26 22.77
C GLY A 204 -13.02 11.31 22.54
N ALA A 205 -13.37 11.64 21.30
CA ALA A 205 -14.51 12.52 21.01
C ALA A 205 -15.85 11.85 21.34
N GLN A 206 -16.88 12.64 21.65
CA GLN A 206 -18.24 12.12 21.89
C GLN A 206 -18.85 11.45 20.66
N ALA A 207 -18.50 11.94 19.47
CA ALA A 207 -18.84 11.38 18.16
C ALA A 207 -17.97 12.03 17.09
N GLU A 208 -18.06 11.52 15.87
CA GLU A 208 -17.40 12.07 14.70
C GLU A 208 -18.04 13.39 14.19
N PRO A 209 -17.30 14.20 13.41
CA PRO A 209 -17.69 15.58 13.09
C PRO A 209 -19.03 15.72 12.37
N LEU A 210 -19.30 14.92 11.33
CA LEU A 210 -20.57 15.05 10.59
C LEU A 210 -21.75 14.61 11.46
N TYR A 211 -21.58 13.56 12.25
CA TYR A 211 -22.58 13.17 13.25
C TYR A 211 -22.93 14.33 14.18
N LEU A 212 -21.92 15.03 14.73
CA LEU A 212 -22.15 16.13 15.67
C LEU A 212 -22.92 17.30 15.01
N ASP A 213 -22.56 17.65 13.77
CA ASP A 213 -23.23 18.72 13.03
C ASP A 213 -24.71 18.35 12.73
N VAL A 214 -24.97 17.13 12.29
CA VAL A 214 -26.33 16.62 11.99
C VAL A 214 -27.17 16.52 13.26
N MET A 215 -26.62 15.96 14.33
CA MET A 215 -27.33 15.82 15.60
C MET A 215 -27.70 17.20 16.17
N THR A 216 -26.79 18.18 16.08
CA THR A 216 -27.06 19.55 16.52
C THR A 216 -28.19 20.18 15.70
N ALA A 217 -28.12 20.10 14.37
CA ALA A 217 -29.17 20.62 13.49
C ALA A 217 -30.56 20.00 13.77
N LEU A 218 -30.62 18.69 13.98
CA LEU A 218 -31.88 17.99 14.30
C LEU A 218 -32.41 18.36 15.68
N ALA A 219 -31.54 18.45 16.70
CA ALA A 219 -31.93 18.78 18.06
C ALA A 219 -32.43 20.22 18.17
N GLU A 220 -31.75 21.19 17.54
CA GLU A 220 -32.18 22.58 17.50
C GLU A 220 -33.52 22.73 16.77
N ALA A 221 -33.68 22.10 15.61
CA ALA A 221 -34.94 22.13 14.86
C ALA A 221 -36.12 21.54 15.67
N PHE A 222 -35.89 20.47 16.42
CA PHE A 222 -36.90 19.91 17.32
C PHE A 222 -37.23 20.87 18.47
N ASN A 223 -36.22 21.42 19.14
CA ASN A 223 -36.41 22.35 20.26
C ASN A 223 -37.11 23.66 19.84
N ASN A 224 -36.88 24.11 18.61
CA ASN A 224 -37.53 25.29 18.03
C ASN A 224 -38.94 25.00 17.48
N GLY A 225 -39.38 23.74 17.44
CA GLY A 225 -40.66 23.34 16.86
C GLY A 225 -40.69 23.34 15.33
N GLU A 226 -39.53 23.45 14.67
CA GLU A 226 -39.39 23.32 13.20
C GLU A 226 -39.58 21.87 12.75
N ARG A 227 -39.38 20.90 13.65
CA ARG A 227 -39.70 19.48 13.44
C ARG A 227 -40.55 18.94 14.58
N GLU A 228 -41.59 18.19 14.23
CA GLU A 228 -42.47 17.52 15.20
C GLU A 228 -41.78 16.43 16.01
N THR A 229 -40.77 15.78 15.43
CA THR A 229 -40.05 14.66 16.07
C THR A 229 -38.55 14.80 15.87
N LEU A 230 -37.80 14.43 16.91
CA LEU A 230 -36.37 14.21 16.82
C LEU A 230 -36.11 12.77 16.35
N PRO A 231 -35.63 12.54 15.11
CA PRO A 231 -35.33 11.19 14.64
C PRO A 231 -34.29 10.51 15.53
N ARG A 232 -34.34 9.18 15.62
CA ARG A 232 -33.26 8.41 16.24
C ARG A 232 -32.00 8.51 15.38
N VAL A 233 -30.92 9.08 15.91
CA VAL A 233 -29.65 9.25 15.18
C VAL A 233 -28.60 8.28 15.71
N ILE A 234 -27.97 7.52 14.80
CA ILE A 234 -26.81 6.67 15.09
C ILE A 234 -25.59 7.12 14.27
N GLY A 235 -24.38 6.91 14.80
CA GLY A 235 -23.12 7.32 14.16
C GLY A 235 -22.26 6.13 13.77
N GLY A 236 -21.82 6.10 12.51
CA GLY A 236 -21.00 5.03 11.96
C GLY A 236 -19.68 5.52 11.41
N ARG A 237 -18.60 4.78 11.66
CA ARG A 237 -17.31 4.97 10.97
C ARG A 237 -17.13 3.95 9.86
N TYR A 238 -16.59 4.40 8.74
CA TYR A 238 -16.32 3.54 7.59
C TYR A 238 -15.07 4.00 6.83
N GLY A 239 -14.55 3.16 5.92
CA GLY A 239 -13.66 3.58 4.85
C GLY A 239 -12.30 4.18 5.26
N LEU A 240 -11.85 4.00 6.50
CA LEU A 240 -10.57 4.51 6.98
C LEU A 240 -9.42 3.87 6.18
N SER A 241 -8.47 4.70 5.74
CA SER A 241 -7.35 4.26 4.89
C SER A 241 -7.79 3.44 3.67
N SER A 242 -8.89 3.86 3.02
CA SER A 242 -9.45 3.17 1.86
C SER A 242 -9.97 1.76 2.13
N LYS A 243 -10.32 1.44 3.39
CA LYS A 243 -11.09 0.22 3.70
C LYS A 243 -12.32 0.12 2.81
N GLU A 244 -12.61 -1.08 2.35
CA GLU A 244 -13.71 -1.33 1.45
C GLU A 244 -15.06 -0.92 2.06
N PHE A 245 -15.91 -0.32 1.23
CA PHE A 245 -17.28 0.02 1.58
C PHE A 245 -18.19 -0.37 0.41
N GLY A 246 -18.58 -1.64 0.39
CA GLY A 246 -19.44 -2.22 -0.64
C GLY A 246 -20.93 -2.17 -0.27
N PRO A 247 -21.79 -2.71 -1.15
CA PRO A 247 -23.24 -2.78 -0.91
C PRO A 247 -23.64 -3.52 0.38
N ASP A 248 -22.90 -4.55 0.75
CA ASP A 248 -23.04 -5.30 2.00
C ASP A 248 -22.92 -4.40 3.24
N CYS A 249 -21.98 -3.45 3.23
CA CYS A 249 -21.81 -2.48 4.30
C CYS A 249 -23.05 -1.56 4.41
N VAL A 250 -23.57 -1.07 3.30
CA VAL A 250 -24.77 -0.21 3.30
C VAL A 250 -26.01 -0.99 3.75
N LEU A 251 -26.17 -2.23 3.30
CA LEU A 251 -27.25 -3.13 3.74
C LEU A 251 -27.18 -3.35 5.26
N ALA A 252 -25.98 -3.56 5.83
CA ALA A 252 -25.78 -3.67 7.28
C ALA A 252 -26.23 -2.40 8.01
N VAL A 253 -25.94 -1.21 7.48
CA VAL A 253 -26.36 0.06 8.07
C VAL A 253 -27.89 0.23 8.06
N PHE A 254 -28.56 -0.09 6.95
CA PHE A 254 -30.02 -0.05 6.89
C PHE A 254 -30.69 -1.10 7.80
N ALA A 255 -30.08 -2.28 7.92
CA ALA A 255 -30.52 -3.31 8.85
C ALA A 255 -30.40 -2.81 10.31
N GLU A 256 -29.30 -2.16 10.65
CA GLU A 256 -29.09 -1.54 11.96
C GLU A 256 -30.13 -0.45 12.23
N LEU A 257 -30.43 0.43 11.26
CA LEU A 257 -31.49 1.43 11.39
C LEU A 257 -32.87 0.84 11.64
N ASN A 258 -33.12 -0.38 11.15
CA ASN A 258 -34.37 -1.11 11.35
C ASN A 258 -34.40 -1.90 12.67
N ALA A 259 -33.26 -2.05 13.36
CA ALA A 259 -33.20 -2.78 14.62
C ALA A 259 -34.03 -2.09 15.72
N ALA A 260 -34.59 -2.91 16.61
CA ALA A 260 -35.33 -2.41 17.78
C ALA A 260 -34.41 -1.58 18.71
N LYS A 261 -33.16 -2.02 18.87
CA LYS A 261 -32.13 -1.38 19.70
C LYS A 261 -30.83 -1.25 18.91
N PRO A 262 -30.71 -0.23 18.03
CA PRO A 262 -29.49 -0.04 17.27
C PRO A 262 -28.35 0.42 18.17
N LYS A 263 -27.12 0.06 17.79
CA LYS A 263 -25.88 0.60 18.32
C LYS A 263 -25.83 2.09 18.04
N ALA A 264 -25.70 2.89 19.09
CA ALA A 264 -25.57 4.34 18.97
C ALA A 264 -24.29 4.74 18.21
N ARG A 265 -23.23 3.93 18.34
CA ARG A 265 -21.95 4.06 17.63
C ARG A 265 -21.56 2.71 17.05
N PHE A 266 -21.10 2.70 15.81
CA PHE A 266 -20.67 1.48 15.15
C PHE A 266 -19.50 1.70 14.20
N THR A 267 -18.89 0.59 13.76
CA THR A 267 -17.98 0.52 12.61
C THR A 267 -18.58 -0.42 11.56
N VAL A 268 -18.21 -0.25 10.30
CA VAL A 268 -18.65 -1.16 9.23
C VAL A 268 -17.50 -1.40 8.25
N GLY A 269 -17.39 -2.63 7.74
CA GLY A 269 -16.28 -3.08 6.89
C GLY A 269 -15.07 -3.67 7.64
N ILE A 270 -15.19 -3.92 8.95
CA ILE A 270 -14.18 -4.62 9.77
C ILE A 270 -14.86 -5.60 10.73
N TYR A 271 -14.09 -6.51 11.32
CA TYR A 271 -14.53 -7.32 12.46
C TYR A 271 -13.87 -6.82 13.75
N ASP A 272 -14.66 -6.16 14.61
CA ASP A 272 -14.22 -5.63 15.89
C ASP A 272 -14.72 -6.51 17.04
N ASP A 273 -13.88 -7.46 17.43
CA ASP A 273 -14.09 -8.38 18.55
C ASP A 273 -13.57 -7.85 19.89
N VAL A 274 -13.00 -6.64 19.91
CA VAL A 274 -12.50 -5.99 21.13
C VAL A 274 -13.57 -5.10 21.73
N THR A 275 -14.10 -4.15 20.94
CA THR A 275 -15.13 -3.22 21.40
C THR A 275 -16.54 -3.55 20.90
N ASN A 276 -16.67 -4.57 20.05
CA ASN A 276 -17.94 -5.06 19.52
C ASN A 276 -18.76 -3.97 18.83
N LEU A 277 -18.09 -3.00 18.19
CA LEU A 277 -18.74 -1.90 17.48
C LEU A 277 -19.06 -2.26 16.03
N SER A 278 -18.42 -3.28 15.45
CA SER A 278 -18.64 -3.64 14.05
C SER A 278 -20.05 -4.19 13.81
N LEU A 279 -20.67 -3.77 12.70
CA LEU A 279 -21.91 -4.36 12.20
C LEU A 279 -21.63 -5.68 11.45
N PRO A 280 -22.47 -6.71 11.61
CA PRO A 280 -22.38 -7.91 10.80
C PRO A 280 -22.74 -7.59 9.34
N LEU A 281 -21.94 -8.10 8.40
CA LEU A 281 -22.17 -7.87 6.97
C LEU A 281 -23.11 -8.95 6.42
N PRO A 282 -24.29 -8.60 5.88
CA PRO A 282 -25.14 -9.53 5.16
C PRO A 282 -24.53 -9.90 3.80
N GLU A 283 -25.04 -10.97 3.19
CA GLU A 283 -24.70 -11.29 1.80
C GLU A 283 -25.14 -10.14 0.87
N ASN A 284 -24.29 -9.81 -0.12
CA ASN A 284 -24.65 -8.84 -1.13
C ASN A 284 -25.74 -9.40 -2.04
N THR A 285 -26.93 -8.80 -1.99
CA THR A 285 -28.10 -9.23 -2.77
C THR A 285 -28.40 -8.33 -3.97
N LEU A 286 -27.50 -7.41 -4.31
CA LEU A 286 -27.74 -6.49 -5.44
C LEU A 286 -27.57 -7.21 -6.79
N PRO A 287 -28.43 -6.92 -7.77
CA PRO A 287 -28.27 -7.44 -9.12
C PRO A 287 -27.04 -6.80 -9.80
N ASN A 288 -26.29 -7.59 -10.57
CA ASN A 288 -25.22 -7.05 -11.40
C ASN A 288 -25.81 -6.36 -12.64
N SER A 289 -25.61 -5.04 -12.75
CA SER A 289 -26.05 -4.23 -13.89
C SER A 289 -24.94 -3.98 -14.91
N ALA A 290 -23.68 -4.32 -14.60
CA ALA A 290 -22.56 -4.11 -15.49
C ALA A 290 -22.59 -5.09 -16.68
N LYS A 291 -22.24 -4.58 -17.86
CA LYS A 291 -22.08 -5.36 -19.08
C LYS A 291 -20.85 -6.27 -19.04
N LEU A 292 -19.80 -5.81 -18.37
CA LEU A 292 -18.56 -6.55 -18.15
C LEU A 292 -17.91 -6.08 -16.86
N GLU A 293 -17.56 -7.03 -15.99
CA GLU A 293 -16.63 -6.83 -14.88
C GLU A 293 -15.40 -7.71 -15.08
N ALA A 294 -14.20 -7.10 -15.05
CA ALA A 294 -12.95 -7.79 -15.31
C ALA A 294 -11.91 -7.51 -14.22
N LEU A 295 -11.18 -8.56 -13.84
CA LEU A 295 -10.05 -8.52 -12.91
C LEU A 295 -8.77 -8.91 -13.63
N PHE A 296 -7.69 -8.16 -13.38
CA PHE A 296 -6.36 -8.46 -13.93
C PHE A 296 -5.34 -8.51 -12.80
N TYR A 297 -4.78 -9.69 -12.56
CA TYR A 297 -3.73 -9.95 -11.58
C TYR A 297 -2.37 -9.88 -12.27
N GLY A 298 -1.62 -8.82 -11.98
CA GLY A 298 -0.31 -8.54 -12.57
C GLY A 298 0.75 -8.23 -11.53
N LEU A 299 2.01 -8.22 -11.94
CA LEU A 299 3.16 -7.87 -11.11
C LEU A 299 3.49 -6.38 -11.24
N GLY A 300 3.87 -5.74 -10.14
CA GLY A 300 4.46 -4.41 -10.18
C GLY A 300 5.62 -4.36 -11.19
N SER A 301 5.49 -3.48 -12.19
CA SER A 301 6.41 -3.25 -13.32
C SER A 301 6.27 -4.16 -14.57
N ASP A 302 5.32 -5.10 -14.62
CA ASP A 302 5.10 -5.95 -15.81
C ASP A 302 4.27 -5.29 -16.93
N GLY A 303 3.65 -4.13 -16.65
CA GLY A 303 2.86 -3.34 -17.60
C GLY A 303 1.36 -3.68 -17.62
N SER A 304 0.89 -4.59 -16.77
CA SER A 304 -0.53 -5.00 -16.68
C SER A 304 -1.46 -3.83 -16.39
N VAL A 305 -1.15 -3.02 -15.37
CA VAL A 305 -1.97 -1.85 -15.02
C VAL A 305 -2.03 -0.85 -16.17
N SER A 306 -0.92 -0.58 -16.85
CA SER A 306 -0.89 0.32 -18.00
C SER A 306 -1.73 -0.20 -19.16
N ALA A 307 -1.69 -1.52 -19.43
CA ALA A 307 -2.55 -2.15 -20.43
C ALA A 307 -4.03 -2.03 -20.06
N THR A 308 -4.41 -2.28 -18.80
CA THR A 308 -5.80 -2.13 -18.36
C THR A 308 -6.27 -0.67 -18.44
N LYS A 309 -5.44 0.32 -18.07
CA LYS A 309 -5.72 1.75 -18.29
C LYS A 309 -5.99 2.04 -19.77
N ASN A 310 -5.23 1.43 -20.67
CA ASN A 310 -5.43 1.55 -22.11
C ASN A 310 -6.74 0.89 -22.55
N ASN A 311 -7.09 -0.29 -22.02
CA ASN A 311 -8.37 -0.96 -22.29
C ASN A 311 -9.55 -0.07 -21.96
N ILE A 312 -9.53 0.57 -20.79
CA ILE A 312 -10.59 1.49 -20.35
C ILE A 312 -10.73 2.66 -21.32
N LYS A 313 -9.62 3.25 -21.77
CA LYS A 313 -9.63 4.35 -22.74
C LYS A 313 -10.17 3.91 -24.10
N ILE A 314 -9.74 2.77 -24.61
CA ILE A 314 -10.20 2.22 -25.89
C ILE A 314 -11.71 1.95 -25.82
N ILE A 315 -12.17 1.21 -24.81
CA ILE A 315 -13.60 0.91 -24.64
C ILE A 315 -14.41 2.20 -24.47
N GLY A 316 -13.96 3.11 -23.61
CA GLY A 316 -14.67 4.36 -23.33
C GLY A 316 -14.76 5.31 -24.53
N ASN A 317 -13.73 5.35 -25.38
CA ASN A 317 -13.68 6.24 -26.55
C ASN A 317 -14.36 5.63 -27.80
N SER A 318 -14.30 4.31 -27.96
CA SER A 318 -14.84 3.62 -29.14
C SER A 318 -16.28 3.12 -28.95
N THR A 319 -16.87 3.29 -27.76
CA THR A 319 -18.25 2.87 -27.46
C THR A 319 -19.04 3.98 -26.74
N PRO A 320 -20.39 3.97 -26.80
CA PRO A 320 -21.21 4.88 -26.00
C PRO A 320 -21.23 4.53 -24.50
N TRP A 321 -20.69 3.38 -24.11
CA TRP A 321 -20.76 2.87 -22.75
C TRP A 321 -19.88 3.67 -21.77
N TYR A 322 -20.21 3.57 -20.49
CA TYR A 322 -19.39 4.04 -19.38
C TYR A 322 -18.33 2.98 -19.07
N ALA A 323 -17.10 3.44 -18.86
CA ALA A 323 -15.97 2.60 -18.50
C ALA A 323 -15.33 3.12 -17.21
N GLN A 324 -15.14 2.23 -16.24
CA GLN A 324 -14.54 2.52 -14.94
C GLN A 324 -13.31 1.64 -14.74
N GLY A 325 -12.27 2.21 -14.12
CA GLY A 325 -11.05 1.51 -13.73
C GLY A 325 -10.60 1.88 -12.32
N TYR A 326 -10.28 0.88 -11.51
CA TYR A 326 -9.63 1.07 -10.21
C TYR A 326 -8.46 0.10 -10.08
N PHE A 327 -7.36 0.55 -9.46
CA PHE A 327 -6.11 -0.20 -9.44
C PHE A 327 -5.62 -0.35 -8.00
N VAL A 328 -5.61 -1.58 -7.52
CA VAL A 328 -5.05 -1.93 -6.22
C VAL A 328 -3.57 -2.21 -6.43
N TYR A 329 -2.72 -1.44 -5.76
CA TYR A 329 -1.27 -1.62 -5.76
C TYR A 329 -0.81 -2.14 -4.41
N ASP A 330 0.14 -3.05 -4.43
CA ASP A 330 0.99 -3.32 -3.27
C ASP A 330 1.88 -2.08 -3.00
N SER A 331 2.15 -1.81 -1.73
CA SER A 331 3.08 -0.76 -1.31
C SER A 331 4.55 -1.13 -1.58
N LYS A 332 4.85 -2.40 -1.87
CA LYS A 332 6.15 -2.81 -2.41
C LYS A 332 6.42 -2.13 -3.75
N LYS A 333 7.55 -1.43 -3.85
CA LYS A 333 7.89 -0.61 -5.02
C LYS A 333 8.03 -1.40 -6.33
N ALA A 334 8.46 -2.65 -6.26
CA ALA A 334 8.55 -3.54 -7.42
C ALA A 334 8.22 -4.97 -7.00
N GLY A 335 7.70 -5.76 -7.95
CA GLY A 335 7.41 -7.18 -7.75
C GLY A 335 6.29 -7.48 -6.73
N GLY A 336 5.49 -6.48 -6.36
CA GLY A 336 4.27 -6.65 -5.56
C GLY A 336 3.08 -7.04 -6.43
N LEU A 337 2.00 -7.50 -5.82
CA LEU A 337 0.75 -7.79 -6.53
C LEU A 337 0.10 -6.48 -7.00
N THR A 338 -0.45 -6.50 -8.21
CA THR A 338 -1.37 -5.46 -8.67
C THR A 338 -2.67 -6.13 -9.13
N VAL A 339 -3.81 -5.56 -8.72
CA VAL A 339 -5.13 -6.02 -9.15
C VAL A 339 -5.85 -4.86 -9.81
N SER A 340 -6.08 -4.97 -11.11
CA SER A 340 -6.85 -3.98 -11.86
C SER A 340 -8.31 -4.42 -11.93
N HIS A 341 -9.22 -3.53 -11.52
CA HIS A 341 -10.67 -3.69 -11.59
C HIS A 341 -11.19 -2.84 -12.74
N LEU A 342 -11.89 -3.46 -13.68
CA LEU A 342 -12.48 -2.79 -14.83
C LEU A 342 -13.97 -3.09 -14.88
N ARG A 343 -14.81 -2.05 -14.98
CA ARG A 343 -16.24 -2.19 -15.23
C ARG A 343 -16.62 -1.48 -16.53
N VAL A 344 -17.54 -2.09 -17.28
CA VAL A 344 -18.20 -1.48 -18.44
C VAL A 344 -19.71 -1.57 -18.22
N SER A 345 -20.43 -0.47 -18.44
CA SER A 345 -21.87 -0.41 -18.26
C SER A 345 -22.53 0.50 -19.29
N GLU A 346 -23.78 0.19 -19.63
CA GLU A 346 -24.61 1.07 -20.47
C GLU A 346 -25.17 2.26 -19.69
N GLN A 347 -25.19 2.16 -18.35
CA GLN A 347 -25.60 3.21 -17.42
C GLN A 347 -24.40 3.79 -16.67
N PRO A 348 -24.51 5.03 -16.12
CA PRO A 348 -23.46 5.59 -15.28
C PRO A 348 -23.07 4.65 -14.14
N ILE A 349 -21.76 4.44 -13.96
CA ILE A 349 -21.23 3.52 -12.95
C ILE A 349 -21.06 4.28 -11.63
N ARG A 350 -21.88 3.93 -10.62
CA ARG A 350 -21.83 4.49 -9.26
C ARG A 350 -21.01 3.64 -8.29
N SER A 351 -20.49 2.51 -8.76
CA SER A 351 -19.88 1.46 -7.94
C SER A 351 -18.47 1.85 -7.46
N ALA A 352 -18.40 2.67 -6.41
CA ALA A 352 -17.16 3.11 -5.77
C ALA A 352 -16.55 2.04 -4.82
N TYR A 353 -16.58 0.78 -5.24
CA TYR A 353 -16.07 -0.40 -4.52
C TYR A 353 -15.41 -1.39 -5.48
N LEU A 354 -14.63 -2.33 -4.95
CA LEU A 354 -13.94 -3.38 -5.69
C LEU A 354 -14.91 -4.42 -6.26
N ILE A 355 -14.54 -5.00 -7.40
CA ILE A 355 -15.27 -6.12 -8.00
C ILE A 355 -15.05 -7.38 -7.13
N SER A 356 -16.13 -7.95 -6.61
CA SER A 356 -16.09 -9.17 -5.78
C SER A 356 -16.27 -10.45 -6.59
N GLN A 357 -17.01 -10.39 -7.70
CA GLN A 357 -17.21 -11.45 -8.68
C GLN A 357 -17.10 -10.85 -10.10
N ALA A 358 -16.36 -11.49 -11.00
CA ALA A 358 -16.02 -10.96 -12.32
C ALA A 358 -16.41 -11.91 -13.46
N ASP A 359 -16.76 -11.35 -14.60
CA ASP A 359 -17.03 -12.08 -15.85
C ASP A 359 -15.73 -12.55 -16.51
N PHE A 360 -14.64 -11.82 -16.29
CA PHE A 360 -13.30 -12.14 -16.78
C PHE A 360 -12.27 -12.02 -15.65
N VAL A 361 -11.38 -13.02 -15.51
CA VAL A 361 -10.22 -12.98 -14.63
C VAL A 361 -8.96 -13.33 -15.43
N GLY A 362 -8.01 -12.41 -15.49
CA GLY A 362 -6.70 -12.60 -16.11
C GLY A 362 -5.58 -12.75 -15.07
N CYS A 363 -4.85 -13.85 -15.12
CA CYS A 363 -3.65 -14.12 -14.32
C CYS A 363 -2.40 -13.96 -15.18
N HIS A 364 -1.68 -12.86 -15.02
CA HIS A 364 -0.53 -12.53 -15.88
C HIS A 364 0.78 -13.15 -15.39
N GLN A 365 0.79 -13.74 -14.21
CA GLN A 365 1.96 -14.36 -13.57
C GLN A 365 1.59 -15.73 -13.02
N LEU A 366 2.23 -16.79 -13.51
CA LEU A 366 1.90 -18.16 -13.14
C LEU A 366 1.90 -18.38 -11.62
N GLN A 367 2.92 -17.87 -10.92
CA GLN A 367 3.13 -18.03 -9.48
C GLN A 367 2.02 -17.45 -8.59
N PHE A 368 1.12 -16.64 -9.14
CA PHE A 368 -0.02 -16.10 -8.39
C PHE A 368 -1.12 -17.13 -8.20
N ILE A 369 -1.24 -18.13 -9.07
CA ILE A 369 -2.28 -19.16 -9.01
C ILE A 369 -2.21 -19.98 -7.72
N ASP A 370 -1.01 -20.13 -7.17
CA ASP A 370 -0.76 -20.88 -5.93
C ASP A 370 -0.99 -20.04 -4.67
N LYS A 371 -0.97 -18.71 -4.81
CA LYS A 371 -0.88 -17.74 -3.69
C LYS A 371 -2.17 -16.97 -3.42
N TYR A 372 -2.95 -16.65 -4.45
CA TYR A 372 -4.08 -15.72 -4.33
C TYR A 372 -5.39 -16.34 -4.81
N GLN A 373 -6.47 -15.97 -4.12
CA GLN A 373 -7.84 -16.39 -4.44
C GLN A 373 -8.40 -15.60 -5.61
N MET A 374 -7.97 -15.96 -6.82
CA MET A 374 -8.43 -15.32 -8.06
C MET A 374 -9.52 -16.11 -8.79
N ALA A 375 -9.48 -17.45 -8.75
CA ALA A 375 -10.46 -18.30 -9.43
C ALA A 375 -11.83 -18.20 -8.74
N GLU A 376 -11.84 -18.01 -7.43
CA GLU A 376 -13.02 -17.84 -6.58
C GLU A 376 -13.79 -16.55 -6.90
N ARG A 377 -13.09 -15.56 -7.46
CA ARG A 377 -13.65 -14.30 -7.93
C ARG A 377 -14.34 -14.43 -9.29
N LEU A 378 -14.28 -15.58 -9.95
CA LEU A 378 -14.94 -15.78 -11.23
C LEU A 378 -16.44 -16.04 -11.05
N LYS A 379 -17.27 -15.41 -11.87
CA LYS A 379 -18.70 -15.74 -11.99
C LYS A 379 -18.89 -17.14 -12.62
N PRO A 380 -19.99 -17.84 -12.34
CA PRO A 380 -20.31 -19.07 -13.06
C PRO A 380 -20.35 -18.84 -14.58
N GLY A 381 -19.64 -19.66 -15.36
CA GLY A 381 -19.50 -19.54 -16.82
C GLY A 381 -18.49 -18.47 -17.29
N GLY A 382 -17.80 -17.80 -16.36
CA GLY A 382 -16.85 -16.73 -16.68
C GLY A 382 -15.59 -17.20 -17.40
N LEU A 383 -14.85 -16.23 -17.95
CA LEU A 383 -13.58 -16.42 -18.66
C LEU A 383 -12.40 -16.35 -17.70
N PHE A 384 -11.56 -17.40 -17.66
CA PHE A 384 -10.31 -17.40 -16.91
C PHE A 384 -9.13 -17.51 -17.88
N LEU A 385 -8.24 -16.51 -17.90
CA LEU A 385 -7.05 -16.48 -18.74
C LEU A 385 -5.78 -16.59 -17.88
N LEU A 386 -4.92 -17.57 -18.17
CA LEU A 386 -3.64 -17.75 -17.48
C LEU A 386 -2.44 -17.59 -18.43
N ASN A 387 -1.51 -16.71 -18.07
CA ASN A 387 -0.20 -16.64 -18.70
C ASN A 387 0.72 -17.73 -18.14
N THR A 388 1.16 -18.66 -18.97
CA THR A 388 1.93 -19.84 -18.55
C THR A 388 2.90 -20.31 -19.65
N PRO A 389 4.07 -20.86 -19.30
CA PRO A 389 4.96 -21.48 -20.27
C PRO A 389 4.46 -22.84 -20.77
N TYR A 390 3.50 -23.46 -20.08
CA TYR A 390 2.99 -24.80 -20.37
C TYR A 390 1.85 -24.78 -21.41
N SER A 391 1.74 -25.86 -22.19
CA SER A 391 0.68 -26.02 -23.18
C SER A 391 -0.69 -26.32 -22.54
N ALA A 392 -1.75 -26.21 -23.33
CA ALA A 392 -3.11 -26.55 -22.90
C ALA A 392 -3.25 -28.00 -22.37
N ASP A 393 -2.49 -28.95 -22.90
CA ASP A 393 -2.53 -30.36 -22.49
C ASP A 393 -1.83 -30.62 -21.14
N GLU A 394 -0.84 -29.80 -20.78
CA GLU A 394 -0.04 -30.00 -19.57
C GLU A 394 -0.56 -29.21 -18.37
N VAL A 395 -1.08 -28.01 -18.62
CA VAL A 395 -1.35 -27.00 -17.58
C VAL A 395 -2.33 -27.50 -16.52
N TRP A 396 -3.36 -28.28 -16.90
CA TRP A 396 -4.37 -28.76 -15.96
C TRP A 396 -3.76 -29.53 -14.79
N SER A 397 -2.83 -30.45 -15.09
CA SER A 397 -2.15 -31.28 -14.08
C SER A 397 -1.24 -30.49 -13.14
N ARG A 398 -0.85 -29.28 -13.55
CA ARG A 398 0.05 -28.40 -12.79
C ARG A 398 -0.69 -27.41 -11.89
N LEU A 399 -1.98 -27.16 -12.15
CA LEU A 399 -2.80 -26.30 -11.30
C LEU A 399 -3.02 -26.94 -9.92
N PRO A 400 -3.14 -26.14 -8.84
CA PRO A 400 -3.53 -26.67 -7.54
C PRO A 400 -4.89 -27.39 -7.57
N GLN A 401 -5.06 -28.43 -6.75
CA GLN A 401 -6.31 -29.18 -6.65
C GLN A 401 -7.51 -28.27 -6.35
N GLU A 402 -7.32 -27.29 -5.47
CA GLU A 402 -8.34 -26.32 -5.06
C GLU A 402 -8.78 -25.44 -6.25
N VAL A 403 -7.82 -24.98 -7.06
CA VAL A 403 -8.09 -24.16 -8.26
C VAL A 403 -8.85 -24.99 -9.30
N GLN A 404 -8.44 -26.23 -9.55
CA GLN A 404 -9.15 -27.15 -10.45
C GLN A 404 -10.60 -27.37 -10.00
N ALA A 405 -10.82 -27.54 -8.69
CA ALA A 405 -12.16 -27.71 -8.12
C ALA A 405 -13.02 -26.46 -8.32
N VAL A 406 -12.46 -25.27 -8.08
CA VAL A 406 -13.17 -23.99 -8.26
C VAL A 406 -13.51 -23.75 -9.74
N LEU A 407 -12.58 -23.96 -10.67
CA LEU A 407 -12.85 -23.81 -12.10
C LEU A 407 -13.97 -24.76 -12.57
N ASN A 408 -13.98 -26.00 -12.08
CA ASN A 408 -15.06 -26.96 -12.31
C ASN A 408 -16.40 -26.49 -11.72
N GLN A 409 -16.41 -26.07 -10.45
CA GLN A 409 -17.61 -25.57 -9.77
C GLN A 409 -18.22 -24.39 -10.50
N LYS A 410 -17.38 -23.47 -10.98
CA LYS A 410 -17.80 -22.28 -11.73
C LYS A 410 -18.11 -22.60 -13.19
N LYS A 411 -17.88 -23.82 -13.69
CA LYS A 411 -17.98 -24.16 -15.13
C LYS A 411 -17.21 -23.13 -15.98
N ALA A 412 -15.99 -22.83 -15.54
CA ALA A 412 -15.18 -21.77 -16.12
C ALA A 412 -14.80 -22.10 -17.58
N ARG A 413 -14.75 -21.06 -18.41
CA ARG A 413 -14.14 -21.13 -19.74
C ARG A 413 -12.66 -20.79 -19.59
N PHE A 414 -11.82 -21.81 -19.53
CA PHE A 414 -10.41 -21.68 -19.18
C PHE A 414 -9.53 -21.58 -20.43
N TYR A 415 -8.68 -20.55 -20.49
CA TYR A 415 -7.75 -20.29 -21.58
C TYR A 415 -6.33 -20.07 -21.07
N VAL A 416 -5.35 -20.44 -21.89
CA VAL A 416 -3.92 -20.20 -21.63
C VAL A 416 -3.23 -19.48 -22.78
N ILE A 417 -2.14 -18.80 -22.45
CA ILE A 417 -1.24 -18.19 -23.43
C ILE A 417 0.19 -18.14 -22.87
N ASN A 418 1.19 -18.33 -23.72
CA ASN A 418 2.60 -18.13 -23.34
C ASN A 418 3.06 -16.73 -23.78
N ALA A 419 2.66 -15.70 -23.04
CA ALA A 419 2.93 -14.32 -23.43
C ALA A 419 4.42 -13.97 -23.37
N ALA A 420 5.18 -14.60 -22.48
CA ALA A 420 6.62 -14.41 -22.38
C ALA A 420 7.37 -14.94 -23.62
N LYS A 421 6.95 -16.10 -24.16
CA LYS A 421 7.50 -16.64 -25.42
C LYS A 421 7.23 -15.69 -26.59
N ILE A 422 5.97 -15.25 -26.75
CA ILE A 422 5.58 -14.32 -27.83
C ILE A 422 6.37 -13.00 -27.72
N ALA A 423 6.50 -12.44 -26.51
CA ALA A 423 7.27 -11.22 -26.29
C ALA A 423 8.74 -11.37 -26.69
N ARG A 424 9.38 -12.51 -26.38
CA ARG A 424 10.76 -12.80 -26.81
C ARG A 424 10.89 -12.95 -28.33
N GLU A 425 9.99 -13.69 -28.97
CA GLU A 425 9.99 -13.91 -30.42
C GLU A 425 9.76 -12.60 -31.20
N CYS A 426 8.98 -11.67 -30.64
CA CYS A 426 8.78 -10.33 -31.20
C CYS A 426 9.84 -9.31 -30.78
N GLY A 427 10.85 -9.68 -29.99
CA GLY A 427 11.90 -8.75 -29.54
C GLY A 427 11.41 -7.64 -28.60
N LEU A 428 10.42 -7.95 -27.74
CA LEU A 428 9.83 -7.07 -26.71
C LEU A 428 10.37 -7.35 -25.29
N ALA A 429 11.40 -8.20 -25.16
CA ALA A 429 11.96 -8.64 -23.88
C ALA A 429 10.88 -9.23 -22.95
N ALA A 430 10.84 -8.85 -21.67
CA ALA A 430 9.88 -9.35 -20.68
C ALA A 430 8.50 -8.63 -20.71
N ARG A 431 8.19 -7.86 -21.76
CA ARG A 431 6.94 -7.07 -21.83
C ARG A 431 5.79 -7.90 -22.41
N ILE A 432 4.95 -8.45 -21.52
CA ILE A 432 3.78 -9.27 -21.88
C ILE A 432 2.49 -8.46 -22.10
N ASN A 433 2.51 -7.17 -21.76
CA ASN A 433 1.33 -6.31 -21.71
C ASN A 433 0.52 -6.27 -23.01
N THR A 434 1.17 -6.10 -24.18
CA THR A 434 0.51 -6.07 -25.50
C THR A 434 -0.18 -7.39 -25.83
N VAL A 435 0.46 -8.51 -25.51
CA VAL A 435 -0.07 -9.86 -25.75
C VAL A 435 -1.31 -10.12 -24.89
N MET A 436 -1.20 -9.87 -23.58
CA MET A 436 -2.32 -10.05 -22.64
C MET A 436 -3.49 -9.12 -22.96
N GLN A 437 -3.19 -7.91 -23.45
CA GLN A 437 -4.20 -6.95 -23.88
C GLN A 437 -5.04 -7.49 -25.06
N MET A 438 -4.38 -8.04 -26.08
CA MET A 438 -5.07 -8.64 -27.22
C MET A 438 -5.91 -9.84 -26.80
N ALA A 439 -5.37 -10.72 -25.95
CA ALA A 439 -6.09 -11.89 -25.44
C ALA A 439 -7.38 -11.49 -24.71
N PHE A 440 -7.35 -10.43 -23.90
CA PHE A 440 -8.55 -9.89 -23.25
C PHE A 440 -9.63 -9.47 -24.25
N PHE A 441 -9.31 -8.66 -25.25
CA PHE A 441 -10.28 -8.21 -26.25
C PHE A 441 -10.78 -9.38 -27.12
N HIS A 442 -9.90 -10.31 -27.48
CA HIS A 442 -10.26 -11.49 -28.25
C HIS A 442 -11.22 -12.41 -27.49
N LEU A 443 -11.02 -12.63 -26.18
CA LEU A 443 -11.87 -13.52 -25.41
C LEU A 443 -13.20 -12.88 -25.01
N THR A 444 -13.19 -11.61 -24.62
CA THR A 444 -14.40 -10.91 -24.15
C THR A 444 -15.33 -10.50 -25.28
N GLN A 445 -14.80 -10.30 -26.51
CA GLN A 445 -15.57 -9.80 -27.65
C GLN A 445 -16.36 -8.52 -27.31
N ILE A 446 -15.85 -7.71 -26.38
CA ILE A 446 -16.50 -6.48 -25.91
C ILE A 446 -16.58 -5.43 -27.02
N LEU A 447 -15.65 -5.49 -27.99
CA LEU A 447 -15.71 -4.75 -29.24
C LEU A 447 -16.01 -5.72 -30.39
N PRO A 448 -16.86 -5.33 -31.36
CA PRO A 448 -17.29 -6.21 -32.44
C PRO A 448 -16.20 -6.44 -33.49
N GLY A 449 -16.03 -7.70 -33.91
CA GLY A 449 -15.19 -8.09 -35.06
C GLY A 449 -13.72 -7.70 -34.91
N ASP A 450 -13.10 -7.23 -36.00
CA ASP A 450 -11.69 -6.81 -36.02
C ASP A 450 -11.47 -5.39 -35.45
N SER A 451 -12.52 -4.72 -34.94
CA SER A 451 -12.41 -3.36 -34.39
C SER A 451 -11.40 -3.27 -33.24
N ALA A 452 -11.34 -4.29 -32.38
CA ALA A 452 -10.36 -4.32 -31.28
C ALA A 452 -8.91 -4.29 -31.79
N LEU A 453 -8.60 -5.01 -32.86
CA LEU A 453 -7.26 -5.05 -33.43
C LEU A 453 -6.87 -3.68 -33.98
N ALA A 454 -7.77 -3.04 -34.74
CA ALA A 454 -7.53 -1.72 -35.33
C ALA A 454 -7.30 -0.65 -34.24
N GLU A 455 -8.13 -0.63 -33.19
CA GLU A 455 -7.99 0.31 -32.08
C GLU A 455 -6.68 0.11 -31.31
N LEU A 456 -6.30 -1.16 -31.06
CA LEU A 456 -5.02 -1.48 -30.42
C LEU A 456 -3.83 -1.06 -31.29
N GLN A 457 -3.86 -1.33 -32.59
CA GLN A 457 -2.81 -0.91 -33.51
C GLN A 457 -2.66 0.61 -33.54
N GLY A 458 -3.78 1.34 -33.58
CA GLY A 458 -3.81 2.81 -33.52
C GLY A 458 -3.27 3.36 -32.20
N ALA A 459 -3.67 2.78 -31.07
CA ALA A 459 -3.18 3.17 -29.75
C ALA A 459 -1.66 2.95 -29.59
N ILE A 460 -1.13 1.86 -30.13
CA ILE A 460 0.30 1.53 -30.14
C ILE A 460 1.07 2.52 -31.02
N ALA A 461 0.59 2.82 -32.23
CA ALA A 461 1.21 3.80 -33.10
C ALA A 461 1.28 5.19 -32.45
N LYS A 462 0.18 5.63 -31.83
CA LYS A 462 0.14 6.91 -31.08
C LYS A 462 1.14 6.94 -29.91
N SER A 463 1.29 5.82 -29.20
CA SER A 463 2.12 5.75 -27.99
C SER A 463 3.62 5.56 -28.27
N TYR A 464 3.99 4.90 -29.36
CA TYR A 464 5.35 4.44 -29.62
C TYR A 464 5.98 4.96 -30.91
N SER A 465 5.25 5.67 -31.78
CA SER A 465 5.80 6.26 -33.02
C SER A 465 7.04 7.12 -32.78
N SER A 466 7.07 7.89 -31.68
CA SER A 466 8.23 8.70 -31.30
C SER A 466 9.47 7.90 -30.89
N LYS A 467 9.33 6.59 -30.62
CA LYS A 467 10.41 5.67 -30.23
C LYS A 467 10.95 4.83 -31.38
N GLY A 468 10.41 4.99 -32.59
CA GLY A 468 10.83 4.29 -33.80
C GLY A 468 9.78 3.30 -34.32
N GLN A 469 9.73 3.19 -35.65
CA GLN A 469 8.75 2.37 -36.36
C GLN A 469 8.90 0.87 -36.08
N ASP A 470 10.14 0.39 -35.95
CA ASP A 470 10.43 -1.02 -35.63
C ASP A 470 9.75 -1.48 -34.33
N LEU A 471 9.68 -0.62 -33.32
CA LEU A 471 9.01 -0.94 -32.05
C LEU A 471 7.50 -1.06 -32.23
N VAL A 472 6.90 -0.21 -33.07
CA VAL A 472 5.48 -0.26 -33.41
C VAL A 472 5.15 -1.57 -34.12
N GLU A 473 5.95 -1.93 -35.13
CA GLU A 473 5.76 -3.15 -35.92
C GLU A 473 5.93 -4.42 -35.08
N ARG A 474 6.93 -4.48 -34.19
CA ARG A 474 7.10 -5.58 -33.23
C ARG A 474 5.89 -5.76 -32.33
N ASN A 475 5.28 -4.66 -31.87
CA ASN A 475 4.07 -4.72 -31.07
C ASN A 475 2.85 -5.18 -31.90
N TRP A 476 2.73 -4.76 -33.15
CA TRP A 476 1.67 -5.25 -34.05
C TRP A 476 1.81 -6.74 -34.36
N GLN A 477 3.04 -7.23 -34.55
CA GLN A 477 3.31 -8.66 -34.70
C GLN A 477 2.88 -9.43 -33.45
N ALA A 478 3.19 -8.91 -32.26
CA ALA A 478 2.77 -9.51 -31.00
C ALA A 478 1.24 -9.57 -30.86
N LEU A 479 0.49 -8.57 -31.34
CA LEU A 479 -0.98 -8.61 -31.37
C LEU A 479 -1.49 -9.74 -32.28
N ALA A 480 -0.93 -9.89 -33.48
CA ALA A 480 -1.34 -10.93 -34.42
C ALA A 480 -1.09 -12.33 -33.85
N LEU A 481 0.12 -12.58 -33.35
CA LEU A 481 0.49 -13.86 -32.73
C LEU A 481 -0.35 -14.15 -31.49
N ALA A 482 -0.65 -13.15 -30.66
CA ALA A 482 -1.49 -13.33 -29.47
C ALA A 482 -2.88 -13.85 -29.84
N ARG A 483 -3.49 -13.33 -30.91
CA ARG A 483 -4.82 -13.76 -31.38
C ARG A 483 -4.84 -15.23 -31.82
N GLU A 484 -3.73 -15.72 -32.38
CA GLU A 484 -3.61 -17.10 -32.86
C GLU A 484 -3.18 -18.09 -31.76
N SER A 485 -2.57 -17.59 -30.68
CA SER A 485 -1.91 -18.41 -29.65
C SER A 485 -2.72 -18.59 -28.36
N VAL A 486 -3.95 -18.06 -28.29
CA VAL A 486 -4.83 -18.31 -27.14
C VAL A 486 -5.47 -19.69 -27.31
N GLU A 487 -5.20 -20.59 -26.37
CA GLU A 487 -5.70 -21.97 -26.41
C GLU A 487 -6.74 -22.20 -25.33
N GLU A 488 -7.85 -22.86 -25.68
CA GLU A 488 -8.84 -23.31 -24.70
C GLU A 488 -8.36 -24.59 -24.02
N VAL A 489 -8.50 -24.64 -22.70
CA VAL A 489 -8.18 -25.82 -21.89
C VAL A 489 -9.50 -26.46 -21.46
N PRO A 490 -9.82 -27.67 -21.94
CA PRO A 490 -11.03 -28.35 -21.49
C PRO A 490 -10.94 -28.65 -19.99
N LEU A 491 -12.03 -28.38 -19.26
CA LEU A 491 -12.12 -28.74 -17.86
C LEU A 491 -12.03 -30.27 -17.69
N GLN A 492 -11.24 -30.73 -16.73
CA GLN A 492 -11.07 -32.16 -16.42
C GLN A 492 -11.41 -32.44 -14.95
N PRO A 493 -11.57 -33.71 -14.54
CA PRO A 493 -11.66 -34.05 -13.12
C PRO A 493 -10.44 -33.54 -12.34
N VAL A 494 -10.63 -33.27 -11.05
CA VAL A 494 -9.53 -32.88 -10.16
C VAL A 494 -8.47 -33.99 -10.16
N ASN A 495 -7.24 -33.64 -10.53
CA ASN A 495 -6.14 -34.58 -10.56
C ASN A 495 -5.59 -34.79 -9.13
N PRO A 496 -5.65 -36.01 -8.57
CA PRO A 496 -5.21 -36.29 -7.20
C PRO A 496 -3.70 -36.15 -7.01
N HIS A 497 -2.90 -36.16 -8.09
CA HIS A 497 -1.45 -36.01 -8.06
C HIS A 497 -0.98 -34.55 -8.20
N SER A 498 -1.89 -33.62 -8.51
CA SER A 498 -1.55 -32.20 -8.53
C SER A 498 -1.22 -31.71 -7.13
N ALA A 499 -0.35 -30.70 -7.04
CA ALA A 499 -0.04 -30.07 -5.77
C ALA A 499 -1.31 -29.51 -5.11
N LYS A 500 -1.35 -29.51 -3.78
CA LYS A 500 -2.34 -28.72 -3.03
C LYS A 500 -1.77 -27.33 -2.82
N SER A 501 -2.62 -26.31 -2.81
CA SER A 501 -2.20 -24.94 -2.53
C SER A 501 -1.38 -24.89 -1.24
N THR A 502 -0.16 -24.36 -1.34
CA THR A 502 0.83 -24.34 -0.27
C THR A 502 0.64 -23.12 0.63
N ALA A 503 -0.44 -23.10 1.41
CA ALA A 503 -0.50 -22.24 2.60
C ALA A 503 0.53 -22.67 3.70
N SER A 504 1.28 -23.75 3.44
CA SER A 504 2.01 -24.57 4.41
C SER A 504 3.41 -24.09 4.80
N GLY A 505 3.96 -23.04 4.18
CA GLY A 505 5.29 -22.53 4.53
C GLY A 505 5.40 -22.11 6.01
N PHE A 506 4.29 -21.76 6.66
CA PHE A 506 4.29 -21.13 7.99
C PHE A 506 4.33 -22.08 9.20
N ARG A 507 4.27 -23.41 9.03
CA ARG A 507 4.02 -24.34 10.15
C ARG A 507 5.05 -24.32 11.30
N CYS A 508 6.30 -23.93 11.08
CA CYS A 508 7.37 -23.86 12.10
C CYS A 508 7.82 -22.43 12.48
N ARG A 509 6.90 -21.45 12.43
CA ARG A 509 7.19 -20.01 12.63
C ARG A 509 6.56 -19.43 13.93
N PRO A 510 6.94 -18.21 14.39
CA PRO A 510 6.26 -17.55 15.51
C PRO A 510 4.76 -17.37 15.25
N ASP A 511 3.94 -17.42 16.30
CA ASP A 511 2.47 -17.44 16.17
C ASP A 511 1.93 -16.21 15.42
N PHE A 512 2.43 -15.01 15.74
CA PHE A 512 2.03 -13.78 15.03
C PHE A 512 2.32 -13.85 13.52
N VAL A 513 3.46 -14.43 13.13
CA VAL A 513 3.83 -14.58 11.71
C VAL A 513 2.92 -15.59 11.02
N LYS A 514 2.53 -16.66 11.72
CA LYS A 514 1.61 -17.70 11.20
C LYS A 514 0.19 -17.20 11.00
N THR A 515 -0.31 -16.37 11.91
CA THR A 515 -1.73 -16.00 11.94
C THR A 515 -1.97 -14.67 11.26
N VAL A 516 -1.15 -13.66 11.54
CA VAL A 516 -1.35 -12.28 11.07
C VAL A 516 -0.59 -12.03 9.77
N THR A 517 0.74 -12.16 9.80
CA THR A 517 1.60 -11.88 8.63
C THR A 517 1.23 -12.77 7.45
N ALA A 518 1.02 -14.07 7.67
CA ALA A 518 0.63 -15.01 6.60
C ALA A 518 -0.72 -14.65 5.96
N ALA A 519 -1.72 -14.29 6.77
CA ALA A 519 -3.02 -13.89 6.26
C ALA A 519 -2.93 -12.63 5.39
N MET A 520 -2.16 -11.61 5.84
CA MET A 520 -1.93 -10.41 5.05
C MET A 520 -1.21 -10.70 3.73
N LEU A 521 -0.18 -11.56 3.75
CA LEU A 521 0.55 -11.98 2.53
C LEU A 521 -0.32 -12.77 1.56
N ALA A 522 -1.30 -13.52 2.06
CA ALA A 522 -2.28 -14.24 1.25
C ALA A 522 -3.41 -13.34 0.71
N GLY A 523 -3.37 -12.03 0.97
CA GLY A 523 -4.43 -11.10 0.58
C GLY A 523 -5.70 -11.20 1.43
N LEU A 524 -5.61 -11.79 2.63
CA LEU A 524 -6.71 -11.99 3.57
C LEU A 524 -6.63 -11.04 4.78
N GLY A 525 -5.89 -9.94 4.65
CA GLY A 525 -5.72 -8.96 5.73
C GLY A 525 -7.04 -8.32 6.20
N ASP A 526 -8.04 -8.19 5.32
CA ASP A 526 -9.36 -7.67 5.67
C ASP A 526 -10.18 -8.60 6.58
N ALA A 527 -9.84 -9.89 6.63
CA ALA A 527 -10.48 -10.87 7.49
C ALA A 527 -9.92 -10.89 8.92
N LEU A 528 -8.81 -10.18 9.18
CA LEU A 528 -8.21 -10.12 10.49
C LEU A 528 -9.08 -9.29 11.46
N PRO A 529 -9.38 -9.81 12.67
CA PRO A 529 -10.06 -9.04 13.70
C PRO A 529 -9.20 -7.90 14.23
N VAL A 530 -9.84 -6.93 14.90
CA VAL A 530 -9.15 -5.88 15.66
C VAL A 530 -8.19 -6.49 16.70
N SER A 531 -8.56 -7.56 17.40
CA SER A 531 -7.71 -8.19 18.41
C SER A 531 -6.42 -8.82 17.86
N ALA A 532 -6.33 -9.04 16.54
CA ALA A 532 -5.15 -9.61 15.92
C ALA A 532 -4.00 -8.60 15.78
N LEU A 533 -4.30 -7.29 15.86
CA LEU A 533 -3.34 -6.24 15.59
C LEU A 533 -2.80 -5.63 16.90
N PRO A 534 -1.49 -5.30 16.97
CA PRO A 534 -0.90 -4.66 18.13
C PRO A 534 -1.48 -3.23 18.29
N PRO A 535 -1.98 -2.85 19.48
CA PRO A 535 -2.69 -1.58 19.67
C PRO A 535 -1.80 -0.34 19.55
N ASP A 536 -0.48 -0.50 19.75
CA ASP A 536 0.54 0.54 19.61
C ASP A 536 1.21 0.53 18.22
N GLY A 537 0.86 -0.43 17.36
CA GLY A 537 1.48 -0.59 16.05
C GLY A 537 2.89 -1.17 16.08
N THR A 538 3.33 -1.85 17.15
CA THR A 538 4.65 -2.51 17.19
C THR A 538 4.61 -3.88 16.50
N TRP A 539 5.42 -4.07 15.45
CA TRP A 539 5.45 -5.32 14.66
C TRP A 539 6.73 -6.15 14.87
N PRO A 540 6.67 -7.48 14.69
CA PRO A 540 7.85 -8.32 14.77
C PRO A 540 8.82 -8.05 13.60
N MET A 541 10.11 -8.13 13.91
CA MET A 541 11.18 -7.95 12.94
C MET A 541 11.51 -9.25 12.18
N GLY A 542 12.29 -9.15 11.10
CA GLY A 542 12.89 -10.28 10.39
C GLY A 542 11.86 -11.15 9.67
N THR A 543 10.76 -10.56 9.23
CA THR A 543 9.62 -11.29 8.65
C THR A 543 9.72 -11.47 7.14
N THR A 544 10.54 -10.68 6.42
CA THR A 544 10.75 -10.84 4.97
C THR A 544 11.33 -12.19 4.58
N ARG A 545 12.13 -12.82 5.44
CA ARG A 545 12.69 -14.17 5.22
C ARG A 545 11.64 -15.25 4.99
N TRP A 546 10.38 -14.99 5.35
CA TRP A 546 9.26 -15.92 5.23
C TRP A 546 8.42 -15.69 3.98
N GLU A 547 8.65 -14.61 3.23
CA GLU A 547 7.88 -14.29 2.04
C GLU A 547 8.21 -15.20 0.86
N LYS A 548 9.50 -15.47 0.63
CA LYS A 548 10.01 -16.29 -0.49
C LYS A 548 9.27 -15.96 -1.79
N ARG A 549 9.37 -14.68 -2.19
CA ARG A 549 8.50 -14.06 -3.20
C ARG A 549 8.57 -14.78 -4.54
N ASN A 550 9.74 -15.29 -4.89
CA ASN A 550 10.01 -16.11 -6.06
C ASN A 550 9.62 -15.42 -7.38
N ILE A 551 10.14 -14.20 -7.58
CA ILE A 551 9.73 -13.29 -8.67
C ILE A 551 10.74 -13.17 -9.81
N ALA A 552 11.96 -13.71 -9.67
CA ALA A 552 12.97 -13.61 -10.71
C ALA A 552 12.71 -14.60 -11.86
N GLU A 553 12.98 -14.19 -13.10
CA GLU A 553 13.02 -15.10 -14.25
C GLU A 553 14.36 -15.87 -14.28
N GLU A 554 15.45 -15.18 -13.96
CA GLU A 554 16.81 -15.73 -13.89
C GLU A 554 17.43 -15.45 -12.52
N ILE A 555 18.30 -16.36 -12.07
CA ILE A 555 19.06 -16.25 -10.82
C ILE A 555 20.55 -16.43 -11.08
N PRO A 556 21.43 -15.84 -10.24
CA PRO A 556 22.86 -15.96 -10.41
C PRO A 556 23.37 -17.32 -9.92
N ILE A 557 23.98 -18.10 -10.82
CA ILE A 557 24.59 -19.40 -10.54
C ILE A 557 26.12 -19.26 -10.49
N TRP A 558 26.73 -19.82 -9.43
CA TRP A 558 28.15 -19.72 -9.15
C TRP A 558 28.97 -20.71 -9.99
N LYS A 559 30.10 -20.24 -10.53
CA LYS A 559 31.15 -21.07 -11.16
C LYS A 559 32.42 -20.94 -10.33
N GLU A 560 32.64 -21.90 -9.45
CA GLU A 560 33.66 -21.86 -8.41
C GLU A 560 35.09 -21.80 -8.96
N GLU A 561 35.36 -22.46 -10.07
CA GLU A 561 36.69 -22.54 -10.70
C GLU A 561 37.28 -21.17 -11.06
N LEU A 562 36.41 -20.21 -11.40
CA LEU A 562 36.79 -18.86 -11.78
C LEU A 562 36.84 -17.90 -10.58
N CYS A 563 36.29 -18.29 -9.42
CA CYS A 563 36.02 -17.37 -8.34
C CYS A 563 37.29 -16.88 -7.63
N THR A 564 37.40 -15.56 -7.44
CA THR A 564 38.51 -14.90 -6.74
C THR A 564 38.24 -14.68 -5.24
N GLN A 565 37.06 -15.03 -4.73
CA GLN A 565 36.66 -14.84 -3.32
C GLN A 565 36.71 -13.35 -2.87
N CYS A 566 36.34 -12.44 -3.77
CA CYS A 566 36.42 -10.98 -3.53
C CYS A 566 35.16 -10.38 -2.87
N ASN A 567 34.04 -11.10 -2.85
CA ASN A 567 32.73 -10.66 -2.33
C ASN A 567 32.11 -9.41 -2.97
N HIS A 568 32.57 -8.94 -4.14
CA HIS A 568 31.90 -7.85 -4.85
C HIS A 568 30.43 -8.17 -5.21
N CYS A 569 30.15 -9.41 -5.61
CA CYS A 569 28.79 -9.88 -5.89
C CYS A 569 27.87 -9.80 -4.66
N VAL A 570 28.40 -10.13 -3.48
CA VAL A 570 27.68 -10.03 -2.20
C VAL A 570 27.46 -8.56 -1.85
N ALA A 571 28.50 -7.73 -1.91
CA ALA A 571 28.44 -6.29 -1.62
C ALA A 571 27.38 -5.57 -2.47
N ALA A 572 27.38 -5.82 -3.78
CA ALA A 572 26.47 -5.17 -4.72
C ALA A 572 25.01 -5.65 -4.62
N CYS A 573 24.74 -6.78 -3.96
CA CYS A 573 23.39 -7.32 -3.88
C CYS A 573 22.48 -6.42 -3.03
N PRO A 574 21.40 -5.85 -3.60
CA PRO A 574 20.51 -4.95 -2.87
C PRO A 574 19.51 -5.66 -1.96
N HIS A 575 19.41 -6.98 -2.01
CA HIS A 575 18.42 -7.76 -1.27
C HIS A 575 19.03 -8.79 -0.33
N SER A 576 20.36 -8.82 -0.19
CA SER A 576 21.07 -9.88 0.56
C SER A 576 20.72 -11.29 0.04
N ALA A 577 20.38 -11.39 -1.25
CA ALA A 577 19.98 -12.61 -1.94
C ALA A 577 21.16 -13.42 -2.49
N ILE A 578 22.39 -12.92 -2.33
CA ILE A 578 23.60 -13.71 -2.49
C ILE A 578 24.52 -13.40 -1.31
N ARG A 579 25.06 -14.44 -0.67
CA ARG A 579 25.84 -14.34 0.57
C ARG A 579 27.06 -15.26 0.50
N ALA A 580 28.08 -14.89 1.27
CA ALA A 580 29.26 -15.73 1.44
C ALA A 580 29.49 -16.04 2.92
N LYS A 581 29.99 -17.25 3.19
CA LYS A 581 30.46 -17.67 4.52
C LYS A 581 31.85 -18.26 4.40
N VAL A 582 32.64 -18.10 5.47
CA VAL A 582 33.90 -18.82 5.67
C VAL A 582 33.70 -19.73 6.88
N VAL A 583 33.87 -21.04 6.65
CA VAL A 583 33.50 -22.07 7.62
C VAL A 583 34.62 -23.10 7.78
N PRO A 584 34.71 -23.77 8.94
CA PRO A 584 35.66 -24.86 9.12
C PRO A 584 35.29 -26.05 8.21
N PRO A 585 36.28 -26.83 7.69
CA PRO A 585 36.01 -27.94 6.78
C PRO A 585 34.98 -28.96 7.29
N GLU A 586 34.95 -29.18 8.61
CA GLU A 586 34.04 -30.12 9.28
C GLU A 586 32.56 -29.70 9.11
N ALA A 587 32.29 -28.39 8.99
CA ALA A 587 30.93 -27.89 8.76
C ALA A 587 30.38 -28.26 7.36
N MET A 588 31.25 -28.70 6.44
CA MET A 588 30.88 -29.08 5.07
C MET A 588 30.74 -30.60 4.88
N GLU A 589 30.97 -31.43 5.89
CA GLU A 589 30.93 -32.91 5.75
C GLU A 589 29.56 -33.44 5.31
N ASN A 590 28.47 -32.78 5.73
CA ASN A 590 27.09 -33.15 5.40
C ASN A 590 26.46 -32.23 4.34
N ALA A 591 27.28 -31.47 3.61
CA ALA A 591 26.77 -30.58 2.57
C ALA A 591 26.11 -31.37 1.42
N PRO A 592 25.04 -30.85 0.81
CA PRO A 592 24.50 -31.39 -0.44
C PRO A 592 25.60 -31.50 -1.51
N ALA A 593 25.54 -32.53 -2.35
CA ALA A 593 26.53 -32.72 -3.42
C ALA A 593 26.57 -31.54 -4.42
N SER A 594 25.45 -30.84 -4.55
CA SER A 594 25.27 -29.61 -5.34
C SER A 594 25.79 -28.33 -4.66
N LEU A 595 26.16 -28.38 -3.37
CA LEU A 595 26.67 -27.21 -2.66
C LEU A 595 28.19 -27.17 -2.76
N HIS A 596 28.68 -26.31 -3.65
CA HIS A 596 30.11 -26.16 -3.91
C HIS A 596 30.82 -25.36 -2.80
N SER A 597 32.13 -25.56 -2.66
CA SER A 597 32.99 -24.75 -1.79
C SER A 597 34.43 -24.70 -2.31
N LEU A 598 35.19 -23.68 -1.89
CA LEU A 598 36.61 -23.52 -2.23
C LEU A 598 37.46 -23.41 -0.98
N ASP A 599 38.74 -23.79 -1.06
CA ASP A 599 39.69 -23.42 -0.01
C ASP A 599 39.89 -21.91 0.03
N VAL A 600 39.90 -21.33 1.22
CA VAL A 600 40.13 -19.89 1.39
C VAL A 600 41.54 -19.52 0.93
N LYS A 601 41.63 -18.55 0.02
CA LYS A 601 42.89 -18.08 -0.58
C LYS A 601 43.67 -17.13 0.33
N SER A 602 43.01 -16.49 1.29
CA SER A 602 43.63 -15.47 2.15
C SER A 602 44.43 -16.09 3.29
N ARG A 603 45.51 -15.42 3.72
CA ARG A 603 46.45 -15.96 4.71
C ARG A 603 45.87 -16.02 6.13
N ASP A 604 45.03 -15.03 6.45
CA ASP A 604 44.35 -14.81 7.74
C ASP A 604 43.29 -15.87 8.05
N MET A 605 42.78 -16.58 7.05
CA MET A 605 41.73 -17.60 7.19
C MET A 605 42.10 -18.92 6.49
N ARG A 606 43.40 -19.18 6.35
CA ARG A 606 43.90 -20.37 5.65
C ARG A 606 43.43 -21.66 6.34
N GLY A 607 43.03 -22.66 5.55
CA GLY A 607 42.52 -23.94 6.06
C GLY A 607 41.01 -23.97 6.27
N GLN A 608 40.32 -22.83 6.07
CA GLN A 608 38.86 -22.76 6.06
C GLN A 608 38.30 -22.96 4.64
N LYS A 609 36.99 -23.20 4.55
CA LYS A 609 36.21 -23.29 3.31
C LYS A 609 35.43 -22.01 3.07
N TYR A 610 35.45 -21.52 1.84
CA TYR A 610 34.63 -20.42 1.34
C TYR A 610 33.42 -20.99 0.59
N VAL A 611 32.23 -20.53 0.96
CA VAL A 611 30.95 -20.91 0.34
C VAL A 611 30.25 -19.63 -0.13
N LEU A 612 29.85 -19.57 -1.40
CA LEU A 612 29.05 -18.48 -1.97
C LEU A 612 27.73 -19.08 -2.42
N GLN A 613 26.61 -18.56 -1.91
CA GLN A 613 25.30 -19.15 -2.14
C GLN A 613 24.24 -18.09 -2.43
N VAL A 614 23.39 -18.38 -3.42
CA VAL A 614 22.20 -17.59 -3.77
C VAL A 614 20.99 -18.04 -2.95
N ALA A 615 20.15 -17.08 -2.57
CA ALA A 615 18.79 -17.28 -2.07
C ALA A 615 17.83 -17.23 -3.27
N PRO A 616 17.50 -18.36 -3.92
CA PRO A 616 16.87 -18.34 -5.25
C PRO A 616 15.47 -17.72 -5.23
N GLU A 617 14.72 -17.87 -4.13
CA GLU A 617 13.36 -17.35 -3.99
C GLU A 617 13.30 -15.88 -3.55
N ASP A 618 14.41 -15.31 -3.08
CA ASP A 618 14.51 -13.91 -2.65
C ASP A 618 15.32 -13.05 -3.64
N CYS A 619 15.97 -13.66 -4.62
CA CYS A 619 16.61 -12.96 -5.72
C CYS A 619 15.56 -12.24 -6.58
N THR A 620 15.89 -11.02 -7.01
CA THR A 620 15.03 -10.22 -7.90
C THR A 620 15.52 -10.19 -9.35
N GLY A 621 16.58 -10.94 -9.69
CA GLY A 621 17.12 -11.03 -11.04
C GLY A 621 17.78 -9.75 -11.56
N CYS A 622 18.27 -8.86 -10.69
CA CYS A 622 18.80 -7.54 -11.10
C CYS A 622 20.12 -7.56 -11.89
N ASN A 623 20.78 -8.71 -12.05
CA ASN A 623 22.06 -8.90 -12.73
C ASN A 623 23.29 -8.14 -12.13
N LEU A 624 23.11 -7.27 -11.13
CA LEU A 624 24.22 -6.47 -10.57
C LEU A 624 25.40 -7.32 -10.05
N CYS A 625 25.12 -8.46 -9.42
CA CYS A 625 26.16 -9.35 -8.89
C CYS A 625 27.07 -9.95 -9.99
N VAL A 626 26.52 -10.17 -11.18
CA VAL A 626 27.25 -10.63 -12.37
C VAL A 626 28.00 -9.47 -13.01
N GLU A 627 27.37 -8.28 -13.10
CA GLU A 627 28.02 -7.09 -13.66
C GLU A 627 29.29 -6.72 -12.91
N VAL A 628 29.25 -6.69 -11.58
CA VAL A 628 30.41 -6.33 -10.74
C VAL A 628 31.46 -7.44 -10.62
N CYS A 629 31.20 -8.65 -11.13
CA CYS A 629 32.12 -9.77 -10.99
C CYS A 629 33.39 -9.51 -11.83
N PRO A 630 34.58 -9.37 -11.19
CA PRO A 630 35.81 -9.08 -11.93
C PRO A 630 36.42 -10.33 -12.58
N ALA A 631 35.95 -11.52 -12.19
CA ALA A 631 36.51 -12.79 -12.64
C ALA A 631 35.79 -13.28 -13.90
N LYS A 632 36.55 -13.46 -14.98
CA LYS A 632 36.09 -13.88 -16.29
C LYS A 632 36.88 -15.10 -16.77
N ASP A 633 36.22 -15.96 -17.53
CA ASP A 633 36.89 -17.04 -18.24
C ASP A 633 37.88 -16.47 -19.27
N ARG A 634 39.00 -17.17 -19.45
CA ARG A 634 40.08 -16.70 -20.35
C ARG A 634 39.76 -16.91 -21.82
N GLN A 635 38.92 -17.89 -22.15
CA GLN A 635 38.57 -18.23 -23.53
C GLN A 635 37.29 -17.50 -23.96
N ASN A 636 36.32 -17.36 -23.06
CA ASN A 636 35.08 -16.64 -23.31
C ASN A 636 34.78 -15.61 -22.21
N PRO A 637 35.11 -14.32 -22.40
CA PRO A 637 34.90 -13.26 -21.40
C PRO A 637 33.43 -13.02 -20.99
N GLU A 638 32.46 -13.53 -21.74
CA GLU A 638 31.03 -13.50 -21.37
C GLU A 638 30.73 -14.44 -20.19
N ILE A 639 31.53 -15.49 -20.01
CA ILE A 639 31.42 -16.40 -18.87
C ILE A 639 32.19 -15.80 -17.69
N LYS A 640 31.46 -15.48 -16.62
CA LYS A 640 32.01 -14.97 -15.37
C LYS A 640 32.00 -16.04 -14.27
N ALA A 641 32.61 -15.75 -13.12
CA ALA A 641 32.50 -16.62 -11.95
C ALA A 641 31.08 -16.71 -11.37
N ILE A 642 30.15 -15.86 -11.83
CA ILE A 642 28.74 -15.92 -11.50
C ILE A 642 27.93 -15.47 -12.71
N ASN A 643 26.87 -16.18 -13.08
CA ASN A 643 26.14 -15.95 -14.34
C ASN A 643 24.63 -16.06 -14.11
N MET A 644 23.83 -15.25 -14.82
CA MET A 644 22.37 -15.39 -14.79
C MET A 644 21.97 -16.64 -15.56
N MET A 645 21.14 -17.49 -14.95
CA MET A 645 20.58 -18.70 -15.57
C MET A 645 19.10 -18.85 -15.22
N SER A 646 18.39 -19.68 -15.97
CA SER A 646 16.95 -19.96 -15.80
C SER A 646 16.63 -20.36 -14.36
N ARG A 647 15.78 -19.57 -13.69
CA ARG A 647 15.33 -19.92 -12.34
C ARG A 647 14.58 -21.25 -12.33
N LEU A 648 13.77 -21.53 -13.35
CA LEU A 648 12.96 -22.74 -13.42
C LEU A 648 13.81 -24.02 -13.43
N GLU A 649 15.03 -23.96 -13.97
CA GLU A 649 15.95 -25.10 -14.05
C GLU A 649 16.73 -25.33 -12.74
N HIS A 650 16.97 -24.26 -11.97
CA HIS A 650 17.90 -24.31 -10.82
C HIS A 650 17.24 -24.13 -9.45
N VAL A 651 16.01 -23.61 -9.35
CA VAL A 651 15.41 -23.19 -8.07
C VAL A 651 15.31 -24.30 -7.02
N GLU A 652 14.96 -25.52 -7.40
CA GLU A 652 14.78 -26.62 -6.42
C GLU A 652 16.11 -27.09 -5.83
N GLU A 653 17.17 -27.16 -6.64
CA GLU A 653 18.52 -27.46 -6.18
C GLU A 653 19.05 -26.35 -5.27
N GLU A 654 18.94 -25.09 -5.72
CA GLU A 654 19.49 -23.96 -4.97
C GLU A 654 18.73 -23.66 -3.67
N LYS A 655 17.46 -24.10 -3.54
CA LYS A 655 16.72 -24.05 -2.27
C LYS A 655 17.36 -24.95 -1.23
N ILE A 656 17.67 -26.20 -1.60
CA ILE A 656 18.32 -27.17 -0.72
C ILE A 656 19.71 -26.65 -0.29
N ASN A 657 20.47 -26.13 -1.25
CA ASN A 657 21.78 -25.53 -1.00
C ASN A 657 21.67 -24.33 -0.04
N TYR A 658 20.68 -23.45 -0.25
CA TYR A 658 20.49 -22.27 0.59
C TYR A 658 20.06 -22.60 2.01
N ASP A 659 19.17 -23.57 2.18
CA ASP A 659 18.74 -24.03 3.51
C ASP A 659 19.90 -24.61 4.31
N PHE A 660 20.79 -25.38 3.66
CA PHE A 660 22.03 -25.83 4.31
C PHE A 660 22.96 -24.65 4.64
N PHE A 661 23.16 -23.73 3.70
CA PHE A 661 24.00 -22.54 3.89
C PHE A 661 23.55 -21.67 5.09
N LEU A 662 22.24 -21.54 5.32
CA LEU A 662 21.72 -20.79 6.46
C LEU A 662 22.11 -21.41 7.81
N ASN A 663 22.29 -22.73 7.87
CA ASN A 663 22.70 -23.46 9.08
C ASN A 663 24.21 -23.48 9.34
N LEU A 664 25.03 -23.05 8.37
CA LEU A 664 26.47 -22.95 8.54
C LEU A 664 26.84 -21.91 9.62
N PRO A 665 27.95 -22.11 10.37
CA PRO A 665 28.36 -21.19 11.41
C PRO A 665 28.67 -19.79 10.84
N GLU A 666 28.31 -18.76 11.61
CA GLU A 666 28.64 -17.36 11.29
C GLU A 666 30.06 -17.02 11.76
N ILE A 667 30.75 -16.14 11.03
CA ILE A 667 32.07 -15.68 11.45
C ILE A 667 31.95 -14.73 12.64
N ASP A 668 32.81 -14.92 13.62
CA ASP A 668 32.94 -13.97 14.73
C ASP A 668 33.69 -12.74 14.24
N ARG A 669 33.03 -11.58 14.30
CA ARG A 669 33.60 -10.29 13.87
C ARG A 669 34.91 -9.96 14.57
N SER A 670 35.09 -10.37 15.83
CA SER A 670 36.33 -10.12 16.59
C SER A 670 37.55 -10.85 16.01
N LYS A 671 37.33 -11.89 15.20
CA LYS A 671 38.38 -12.66 14.53
C LYS A 671 38.81 -12.07 13.19
N LEU A 672 38.15 -11.03 12.71
CA LEU A 672 38.53 -10.35 11.47
C LEU A 672 39.66 -9.35 11.75
N GLU A 673 40.84 -9.59 11.16
CA GLU A 673 42.00 -8.70 11.30
C GLU A 673 41.74 -7.29 10.74
N ARG A 674 40.86 -7.18 9.73
CA ARG A 674 40.48 -5.92 9.09
C ARG A 674 39.07 -5.97 8.53
N ILE A 675 38.46 -4.80 8.42
CA ILE A 675 37.17 -4.62 7.75
C ILE A 675 37.41 -3.94 6.40
N ASP A 676 37.18 -4.68 5.32
CA ASP A 676 37.19 -4.20 3.94
C ASP A 676 35.97 -4.76 3.17
N ILE A 677 35.86 -4.48 1.87
CA ILE A 677 34.75 -5.02 1.04
C ILE A 677 34.72 -6.55 1.06
N ARG A 678 35.86 -7.23 1.19
CA ARG A 678 35.89 -8.70 1.22
C ARG A 678 35.39 -9.20 2.57
N THR A 679 35.96 -8.73 3.68
CA THR A 679 35.69 -9.28 5.01
C THR A 679 34.38 -8.81 5.62
N SER A 680 33.94 -7.56 5.35
CA SER A 680 32.65 -7.05 5.83
C SER A 680 31.47 -7.90 5.34
N GLN A 681 31.61 -8.51 4.15
CA GLN A 681 30.56 -9.30 3.52
C GLN A 681 30.48 -10.74 4.01
N LEU A 682 31.40 -11.14 4.90
CA LEU A 682 31.32 -12.40 5.64
C LEU A 682 30.50 -12.25 6.94
N ILE A 683 30.25 -11.01 7.39
CA ILE A 683 29.42 -10.72 8.55
C ILE A 683 27.95 -10.85 8.14
N THR A 684 27.13 -11.47 8.98
CA THR A 684 25.71 -11.66 8.73
C THR A 684 25.01 -10.31 8.49
N PRO A 685 24.32 -10.10 7.35
CA PRO A 685 23.53 -8.90 7.14
C PRO A 685 22.27 -8.92 8.01
N LEU A 686 21.97 -7.81 8.70
CA LEU A 686 20.73 -7.66 9.48
C LEU A 686 19.67 -6.83 8.76
N PHE A 687 19.81 -6.71 7.44
CA PHE A 687 18.83 -6.16 6.52
C PHE A 687 18.75 -7.06 5.28
N GLU A 688 17.62 -7.74 5.09
CA GLU A 688 17.48 -8.79 4.08
C GLU A 688 16.11 -8.80 3.39
N TYR A 689 16.13 -9.08 2.08
CA TYR A 689 14.96 -9.35 1.24
C TYR A 689 13.88 -8.25 1.26
N SER A 690 14.31 -6.99 1.34
CA SER A 690 13.40 -5.85 1.39
C SER A 690 12.47 -5.74 0.18
N GLY A 691 11.37 -4.99 0.33
CA GLY A 691 10.45 -4.66 -0.76
C GLY A 691 10.97 -3.64 -1.78
N ALA A 692 12.28 -3.34 -1.77
CA ALA A 692 12.90 -2.38 -2.68
C ALA A 692 12.92 -2.88 -4.13
N CYS A 693 13.09 -1.94 -5.07
CA CYS A 693 13.19 -2.22 -6.50
C CYS A 693 14.31 -3.21 -6.83
N SER A 694 14.16 -3.98 -7.92
CA SER A 694 15.26 -4.77 -8.48
C SER A 694 16.42 -3.84 -8.86
N GLY A 695 17.60 -4.06 -8.28
CA GLY A 695 18.76 -3.20 -8.50
C GLY A 695 18.73 -1.86 -7.72
N CYS A 696 18.02 -1.79 -6.58
CA CYS A 696 17.96 -0.58 -5.77
C CYS A 696 19.36 -0.06 -5.36
N GLY A 697 19.58 1.25 -5.52
CA GLY A 697 20.84 1.90 -5.17
C GLY A 697 21.00 2.24 -3.69
N GLU A 698 19.95 2.16 -2.87
CA GLU A 698 19.98 2.57 -1.45
C GLU A 698 20.33 1.39 -0.52
N THR A 699 19.71 0.23 -0.74
CA THR A 699 19.75 -0.89 0.21
C THR A 699 21.13 -1.55 0.42
N PRO A 700 22.08 -1.58 -0.55
CA PRO A 700 23.43 -2.05 -0.27
C PRO A 700 24.13 -1.29 0.85
N TYR A 701 23.87 0.02 0.96
CA TYR A 701 24.45 0.87 2.02
C TYR A 701 23.87 0.52 3.39
N ILE A 702 22.54 0.37 3.48
CA ILE A 702 21.86 -0.04 4.73
C ILE A 702 22.31 -1.43 5.14
N LYS A 703 22.40 -2.37 4.19
CA LYS A 703 22.91 -3.72 4.45
C LYS A 703 24.32 -3.67 5.06
N LEU A 704 25.26 -2.97 4.43
CA LEU A 704 26.61 -2.81 4.95
C LEU A 704 26.61 -2.17 6.34
N LEU A 705 25.78 -1.14 6.54
CA LEU A 705 25.65 -0.46 7.82
C LEU A 705 25.21 -1.42 8.93
N THR A 706 24.23 -2.28 8.66
CA THR A 706 23.78 -3.30 9.63
C THR A 706 24.82 -4.38 9.89
N GLN A 707 25.67 -4.74 8.92
CA GLN A 707 26.80 -5.66 9.14
C GLN A 707 27.84 -5.07 10.10
N LEU A 708 27.98 -3.75 10.15
CA LEU A 708 28.99 -3.06 10.97
C LEU A 708 28.48 -2.65 12.35
N TYR A 709 27.19 -2.36 12.53
CA TYR A 709 26.67 -1.80 13.79
C TYR A 709 25.32 -2.37 14.21
N GLY A 710 24.75 -3.30 13.45
CA GLY A 710 23.34 -3.68 13.58
C GLY A 710 22.96 -4.26 14.94
N ASP A 711 23.89 -4.88 15.65
CA ASP A 711 23.69 -5.47 16.98
C ASP A 711 23.49 -4.43 18.11
N ARG A 712 23.64 -3.14 17.81
CA ARG A 712 23.51 -2.01 18.76
C ARG A 712 22.94 -0.75 18.13
N MET A 713 22.22 -0.89 17.01
CA MET A 713 21.77 0.22 16.18
C MET A 713 20.36 0.70 16.58
N LEU A 714 20.17 2.01 16.65
CA LEU A 714 18.86 2.67 16.71
C LEU A 714 18.67 3.49 15.44
N ILE A 715 17.61 3.24 14.68
CA ILE A 715 17.32 3.89 13.40
C ILE A 715 16.11 4.80 13.55
N ALA A 716 16.35 6.11 13.41
CA ALA A 716 15.33 7.09 13.08
C ALA A 716 15.28 7.20 11.55
N ASN A 717 14.17 6.78 10.95
CA ASN A 717 14.02 6.75 9.50
C ASN A 717 13.01 7.80 9.04
N ALA A 718 13.40 8.70 8.14
CA ALA A 718 12.49 9.66 7.51
C ALA A 718 11.51 8.94 6.59
N THR A 719 10.30 9.48 6.41
CA THR A 719 9.37 8.92 5.43
C THR A 719 9.93 9.06 4.01
N GLY A 720 9.94 7.98 3.24
CA GLY A 720 10.52 7.98 1.88
C GLY A 720 10.74 6.55 1.37
N CYS A 721 11.59 6.37 0.35
CA CYS A 721 11.95 5.03 -0.14
C CYS A 721 12.35 4.09 1.01
N SER A 722 13.21 4.59 1.89
CA SER A 722 13.78 3.85 3.02
C SER A 722 12.77 3.40 4.05
N SER A 723 11.74 4.20 4.34
CA SER A 723 10.66 3.75 5.24
C SER A 723 9.73 2.76 4.55
N ILE A 724 9.47 2.92 3.24
CA ILE A 724 8.62 1.98 2.50
C ILE A 724 9.27 0.60 2.40
N TYR A 725 10.50 0.46 1.90
CA TYR A 725 11.09 -0.88 1.85
C TYR A 725 11.57 -1.37 3.22
N GLY A 726 11.75 -0.47 4.20
CA GLY A 726 12.28 -0.76 5.54
C GLY A 726 11.25 -1.12 6.60
N GLY A 727 9.99 -0.67 6.46
CA GLY A 727 8.95 -0.83 7.48
C GLY A 727 7.53 -1.01 6.92
N ASN A 728 7.37 -1.42 5.67
CA ASN A 728 6.04 -1.65 5.10
C ASN A 728 5.48 -3.05 5.43
N LEU A 729 4.35 -3.06 6.10
CA LEU A 729 3.65 -4.26 6.52
C LEU A 729 3.15 -5.09 5.31
N PRO A 730 3.07 -6.42 5.43
CA PRO A 730 3.23 -7.21 6.66
C PRO A 730 4.67 -7.71 6.92
N SER A 731 5.66 -7.29 6.12
CA SER A 731 7.01 -7.85 6.13
C SER A 731 8.08 -6.78 6.37
N THR A 732 8.96 -7.01 7.33
CA THR A 732 10.05 -6.10 7.70
C THR A 732 11.42 -6.73 7.41
N PRO A 733 12.33 -6.05 6.68
CA PRO A 733 13.64 -6.58 6.30
C PRO A 733 14.71 -6.53 7.38
N TYR A 734 14.56 -5.65 8.38
CA TYR A 734 15.49 -5.62 9.52
C TYR A 734 15.31 -6.88 10.35
N THR A 735 16.40 -7.55 10.71
CA THR A 735 16.39 -8.84 11.44
C THR A 735 17.38 -8.83 12.60
N THR A 736 17.49 -9.93 13.32
CA THR A 736 18.41 -10.09 14.46
C THR A 736 19.52 -11.09 14.15
N ASP A 737 20.64 -10.95 14.85
CA ASP A 737 21.67 -11.96 14.94
C ASP A 737 21.20 -13.20 15.72
N ALA A 738 22.08 -14.19 15.87
CA ALA A 738 21.81 -15.42 16.61
C ALA A 738 21.54 -15.19 18.12
N ASN A 739 21.89 -14.02 18.67
CA ASN A 739 21.64 -13.63 20.05
C ASN A 739 20.34 -12.83 20.22
N GLY A 740 19.56 -12.65 19.15
CA GLY A 740 18.34 -11.83 19.16
C GLY A 740 18.60 -10.32 19.14
N ARG A 741 19.81 -9.88 18.78
CA ARG A 741 20.20 -8.46 18.72
C ARG A 741 20.10 -7.96 17.28
N GLY A 742 19.53 -6.77 17.09
CA GLY A 742 19.42 -6.19 15.76
C GLY A 742 19.02 -4.72 15.79
N PRO A 743 18.89 -4.07 14.63
CA PRO A 743 18.53 -2.67 14.55
C PRO A 743 17.13 -2.44 15.09
N ALA A 744 16.97 -1.57 16.09
CA ALA A 744 15.66 -1.06 16.47
C ALA A 744 15.30 0.07 15.51
N TRP A 745 14.15 -0.02 14.86
CA TRP A 745 13.76 0.87 13.75
C TRP A 745 12.44 1.58 14.05
N ALA A 746 12.37 2.86 13.75
CA ALA A 746 11.12 3.62 13.76
C ALA A 746 11.09 4.70 12.67
N ASN A 747 9.90 5.00 12.18
CA ASN A 747 9.61 6.14 11.32
C ASN A 747 8.58 7.03 12.02
N SER A 748 8.97 8.30 12.27
CA SER A 748 8.05 9.33 12.78
C SER A 748 7.29 9.96 11.61
N LEU A 749 7.77 11.08 11.07
CA LEU A 749 7.20 11.75 9.91
C LEU A 749 8.27 11.96 8.82
N PHE A 750 7.93 12.76 7.80
CA PHE A 750 8.86 13.08 6.73
C PHE A 750 9.80 14.23 7.13
N GLU A 751 9.25 15.21 7.83
CA GLU A 751 9.86 16.49 8.16
C GLU A 751 10.74 16.47 9.43
N ASP A 752 10.52 15.53 10.36
CA ASP A 752 11.04 15.60 11.74
C ASP A 752 12.13 14.58 12.08
N ASN A 753 12.69 13.89 11.07
CA ASN A 753 13.55 12.74 11.33
C ASN A 753 14.85 13.10 12.08
N ALA A 754 15.34 14.35 11.95
CA ALA A 754 16.52 14.81 12.66
C ALA A 754 16.24 14.98 14.16
N GLU A 755 15.17 15.68 14.48
CA GLU A 755 14.65 15.91 15.83
C GLU A 755 14.25 14.60 16.50
N PHE A 756 13.66 13.68 15.73
CA PHE A 756 13.32 12.34 16.20
C PHE A 756 14.57 11.53 16.59
N GLY A 757 15.61 11.55 15.75
CA GLY A 757 16.91 10.94 16.05
C GLY A 757 17.62 11.60 17.24
N LEU A 758 17.52 12.92 17.40
CA LEU A 758 18.01 13.63 18.59
C LEU A 758 17.29 13.13 19.85
N GLY A 759 15.98 12.91 19.79
CA GLY A 759 15.21 12.30 20.88
C GLY A 759 15.78 10.95 21.32
N PHE A 760 16.23 10.12 20.38
CA PHE A 760 16.92 8.86 20.71
C PHE A 760 18.25 9.12 21.44
N ARG A 761 19.05 10.09 20.98
CA ARG A 761 20.34 10.44 21.61
C ARG A 761 20.15 10.90 23.05
N LEU A 762 19.25 11.86 23.26
CA LEU A 762 18.94 12.37 24.60
C LEU A 762 18.46 11.25 25.53
N THR A 763 17.64 10.34 25.03
CA THR A 763 17.12 9.19 25.79
C THR A 763 18.25 8.23 26.17
N VAL A 764 19.12 7.84 25.23
CA VAL A 764 20.26 6.94 25.49
C VAL A 764 21.21 7.54 26.53
N ASP A 765 21.54 8.82 26.39
CA ASP A 765 22.45 9.51 27.31
C ASP A 765 21.85 9.59 28.72
N GLN A 766 20.56 9.90 28.83
CA GLN A 766 19.86 9.96 30.12
C GLN A 766 19.75 8.59 30.78
N HIS A 767 19.49 7.51 30.02
CA HIS A 767 19.51 6.16 30.56
C HIS A 767 20.90 5.78 31.08
N ARG A 768 21.98 6.19 30.38
CA ARG A 768 23.34 5.96 30.86
C ARG A 768 23.61 6.70 32.17
N VAL A 769 23.24 7.98 32.27
CA VAL A 769 23.36 8.75 33.52
C VAL A 769 22.58 8.08 34.65
N ARG A 770 21.34 7.64 34.39
CA ARG A 770 20.53 6.90 35.36
C ARG A 770 21.25 5.65 35.85
N VAL A 771 21.79 4.83 34.94
CA VAL A 771 22.45 3.57 35.29
C VAL A 771 23.75 3.78 36.03
N LEU A 772 24.55 4.79 35.67
CA LEU A 772 25.77 5.13 36.42
C LEU A 772 25.46 5.54 37.86
N ARG A 773 24.41 6.35 38.07
CA ARG A 773 23.92 6.69 39.41
C ARG A 773 23.44 5.46 40.18
N LEU A 774 22.72 4.54 39.52
CA LEU A 774 22.28 3.29 40.15
C LEU A 774 23.48 2.40 40.50
N LEU A 775 24.51 2.31 39.64
CA LEU A 775 25.75 1.59 39.96
C LEU A 775 26.42 2.13 41.22
N ASP A 776 26.44 3.46 41.41
CA ASP A 776 27.00 4.09 42.61
C ASP A 776 26.23 3.72 43.89
N GLN A 777 24.91 3.56 43.79
CA GLN A 777 24.07 3.16 44.93
C GLN A 777 24.33 1.73 45.41
N PHE A 778 24.82 0.85 44.53
CA PHE A 778 25.12 -0.54 44.83
C PHE A 778 26.64 -0.83 44.82
N ALA A 779 27.48 0.21 44.89
CA ALA A 779 28.93 0.07 44.78
C ALA A 779 29.54 -0.85 45.84
N ASP A 780 28.96 -0.90 47.04
CA ASP A 780 29.36 -1.78 48.15
C ASP A 780 29.07 -3.27 47.89
N LYS A 781 28.15 -3.57 46.97
CA LYS A 781 27.72 -4.92 46.60
C LYS A 781 28.36 -5.44 45.30
N ILE A 782 29.16 -4.61 44.62
CA ILE A 782 29.82 -4.93 43.34
C ILE A 782 31.34 -5.01 43.58
N PRO A 783 32.04 -6.04 43.07
CA PRO A 783 33.50 -6.09 43.14
C PRO A 783 34.14 -4.84 42.55
N ALA A 784 35.12 -4.25 43.25
CA ALA A 784 35.72 -2.97 42.87
C ALA A 784 36.31 -2.97 41.44
N GLU A 785 36.89 -4.08 41.01
CA GLU A 785 37.40 -4.27 39.65
C GLU A 785 36.28 -4.20 38.60
N LEU A 786 35.17 -4.90 38.84
CA LEU A 786 34.01 -4.90 37.95
C LEU A 786 33.36 -3.52 37.91
N LEU A 787 33.19 -2.85 39.06
CA LEU A 787 32.64 -1.50 39.12
C LEU A 787 33.49 -0.49 38.33
N THR A 788 34.82 -0.60 38.44
CA THR A 788 35.75 0.24 37.69
C THR A 788 35.66 -0.04 36.19
N ALA A 789 35.63 -1.32 35.81
CA ALA A 789 35.51 -1.76 34.42
C ALA A 789 34.17 -1.33 33.79
N LEU A 790 33.08 -1.34 34.57
CA LEU A 790 31.75 -0.85 34.17
C LEU A 790 31.69 0.68 33.99
N LYS A 791 32.73 1.43 34.36
CA LYS A 791 32.80 2.89 34.16
C LYS A 791 33.89 3.34 33.18
N SER A 792 34.86 2.47 32.88
CA SER A 792 35.90 2.75 31.90
C SER A 792 35.36 2.69 30.47
N ASP A 793 36.19 3.03 29.48
CA ASP A 793 35.87 2.71 28.08
C ASP A 793 36.08 1.21 27.82
N ALA A 794 35.20 0.62 26.99
CA ALA A 794 35.29 -0.77 26.57
C ALA A 794 34.56 -0.94 25.24
N THR A 795 34.94 -1.95 24.45
CA THR A 795 34.15 -2.32 23.27
C THR A 795 32.77 -2.82 23.70
N PRO A 796 31.75 -2.77 22.82
CA PRO A 796 30.42 -3.29 23.12
C PRO A 796 30.41 -4.76 23.58
N GLU A 797 31.31 -5.60 23.04
CA GLU A 797 31.45 -7.02 23.38
C GLU A 797 31.91 -7.18 24.83
N VAL A 798 33.02 -6.54 25.19
CA VAL A 798 33.56 -6.54 26.56
C VAL A 798 32.54 -5.95 27.54
N ARG A 799 31.83 -4.88 27.13
CA ARG A 799 30.78 -4.27 27.96
C ARG A 799 29.64 -5.24 28.24
N ARG A 800 29.23 -6.07 27.28
CA ARG A 800 28.17 -7.06 27.48
C ARG A 800 28.59 -8.15 28.46
N GLU A 801 29.84 -8.59 28.42
CA GLU A 801 30.39 -9.54 29.40
C GLU A 801 30.35 -8.94 30.82
N GLN A 802 30.76 -7.69 30.96
CA GLN A 802 30.70 -6.96 32.23
C GLN A 802 29.25 -6.79 32.74
N VAL A 803 28.31 -6.48 31.85
CA VAL A 803 26.87 -6.39 32.20
C VAL A 803 26.31 -7.75 32.60
N ALA A 804 26.72 -8.84 31.95
CA ALA A 804 26.35 -10.19 32.36
C ALA A 804 26.91 -10.53 33.74
N ALA A 805 28.18 -10.19 34.02
CA ALA A 805 28.79 -10.36 35.33
C ALA A 805 28.08 -9.52 36.41
N LEU A 806 27.67 -8.28 36.10
CA LEU A 806 26.87 -7.44 36.98
C LEU A 806 25.53 -8.09 37.31
N ARG A 807 24.84 -8.62 36.30
CA ARG A 807 23.56 -9.34 36.47
C ARG A 807 23.72 -10.55 37.37
N GLN A 808 24.78 -11.33 37.19
CA GLN A 808 25.08 -12.47 38.04
C GLN A 808 25.38 -12.05 39.49
N GLN A 809 26.15 -10.97 39.67
CA GLN A 809 26.57 -10.49 41.00
C GLN A 809 25.39 -9.96 41.83
N LEU A 810 24.43 -9.29 41.21
CA LEU A 810 23.31 -8.64 41.91
C LEU A 810 21.98 -9.39 41.78
N ASN A 811 21.97 -10.61 41.22
CA ASN A 811 20.74 -11.37 40.95
C ASN A 811 19.85 -11.55 42.20
N ASP A 812 20.47 -11.72 43.36
CA ASP A 812 19.76 -11.97 44.63
C ASP A 812 19.52 -10.69 45.45
N VAL A 813 19.86 -9.51 44.90
CA VAL A 813 19.66 -8.21 45.54
C VAL A 813 18.34 -7.61 45.05
N ALA A 814 17.27 -7.78 45.84
CA ALA A 814 15.92 -7.38 45.47
C ALA A 814 15.80 -5.89 45.09
N GLU A 815 16.56 -5.01 45.75
CA GLU A 815 16.54 -3.57 45.47
C GLU A 815 17.25 -3.19 44.16
N ALA A 816 18.09 -4.08 43.60
CA ALA A 816 18.86 -3.82 42.38
C ALA A 816 18.05 -4.05 41.08
N HIS A 817 16.76 -4.40 41.17
CA HIS A 817 15.93 -4.74 40.00
C HIS A 817 15.95 -3.66 38.91
N GLU A 818 15.86 -2.38 39.28
CA GLU A 818 15.93 -1.28 38.29
C GLU A 818 17.29 -1.20 37.60
N LEU A 819 18.39 -1.38 38.34
CA LEU A 819 19.75 -1.40 37.78
C LEU A 819 19.89 -2.57 36.79
N LEU A 820 19.43 -3.77 37.17
CA LEU A 820 19.57 -4.96 36.35
C LEU A 820 18.74 -4.90 35.06
N ARG A 821 17.54 -4.30 35.14
CA ARG A 821 16.67 -4.07 33.99
C ARG A 821 17.30 -3.08 33.00
N ASP A 822 17.85 -1.98 33.51
CA ASP A 822 18.34 -0.87 32.68
C ASP A 822 19.84 -1.02 32.30
N ALA A 823 20.56 -2.02 32.84
CA ALA A 823 22.01 -2.20 32.69
C ALA A 823 22.52 -2.21 31.24
N ASP A 824 21.69 -2.62 30.27
CA ASP A 824 22.05 -2.62 28.85
C ASP A 824 22.29 -1.20 28.30
N ALA A 825 21.90 -0.14 29.01
CA ALA A 825 22.26 1.25 28.69
C ALA A 825 23.76 1.55 28.86
N LEU A 826 24.51 0.68 29.54
CA LEU A 826 25.98 0.79 29.61
C LEU A 826 26.64 0.38 28.30
N VAL A 827 26.00 -0.48 27.51
CA VAL A 827 26.44 -0.86 26.16
C VAL A 827 26.16 0.31 25.23
N GLU A 828 27.21 0.84 24.59
CA GLU A 828 27.11 1.96 23.65
C GLU A 828 26.14 1.65 22.50
N LYS A 829 25.23 2.57 22.22
CA LYS A 829 24.27 2.48 21.10
C LYS A 829 24.72 3.37 19.95
N SER A 830 24.54 2.88 18.73
CA SER A 830 24.82 3.63 17.49
C SER A 830 23.52 4.18 16.93
N ILE A 831 23.34 5.49 16.97
CA ILE A 831 22.13 6.16 16.48
C ILE A 831 22.35 6.60 15.05
N TRP A 832 21.41 6.26 14.17
CA TRP A 832 21.48 6.58 12.75
C TRP A 832 20.18 7.21 12.28
N LEU A 833 20.32 8.31 11.55
CA LEU A 833 19.23 9.03 10.91
C LEU A 833 19.27 8.68 9.43
N ILE A 834 18.32 7.88 8.96
CA ILE A 834 18.28 7.41 7.57
C ILE A 834 17.16 8.15 6.83
N GLY A 835 17.47 8.83 5.74
CA GLY A 835 16.48 9.46 4.89
C GLY A 835 17.02 9.77 3.50
N GLY A 836 16.11 10.05 2.57
CA GLY A 836 16.46 10.45 1.20
C GLY A 836 16.85 11.92 1.09
N ASP A 837 17.23 12.34 -0.11
CA ASP A 837 17.59 13.71 -0.44
C ASP A 837 16.43 14.70 -0.19
N GLY A 838 15.19 14.38 -0.58
CA GLY A 838 14.05 15.27 -0.31
C GLY A 838 13.76 15.53 1.17
N TRP A 839 14.16 14.62 2.08
CA TRP A 839 14.14 14.93 3.51
C TRP A 839 15.29 15.88 3.87
N ALA A 840 16.52 15.49 3.51
CA ALA A 840 17.73 16.16 3.99
C ALA A 840 17.92 17.56 3.39
N TYR A 841 17.48 17.81 2.15
CA TYR A 841 17.71 19.06 1.43
C TYR A 841 16.50 19.98 1.38
N ASP A 842 15.28 19.44 1.63
CA ASP A 842 14.04 20.21 1.56
C ASP A 842 13.30 20.22 2.89
N ILE A 843 12.36 19.28 3.09
CA ILE A 843 11.32 19.40 4.12
C ILE A 843 11.86 19.28 5.55
N GLY A 844 12.95 18.52 5.75
CA GLY A 844 13.60 18.33 7.04
C GLY A 844 14.94 19.02 7.18
N PHE A 845 15.37 19.84 6.20
CA PHE A 845 16.69 20.48 6.22
C PHE A 845 16.85 21.40 7.44
N GLY A 846 15.82 22.16 7.80
CA GLY A 846 15.89 23.03 8.98
C GLY A 846 16.11 22.26 10.29
N GLY A 847 15.51 21.08 10.43
CA GLY A 847 15.77 20.18 11.55
C GLY A 847 17.18 19.59 11.52
N LEU A 848 17.66 19.21 10.33
CA LEU A 848 18.99 18.63 10.12
C LEU A 848 20.14 19.64 10.31
N ASP A 849 19.96 20.90 9.95
CA ASP A 849 20.97 21.96 10.15
C ASP A 849 21.11 22.33 11.63
N MET A 850 19.99 22.31 12.38
CA MET A 850 19.98 22.71 13.79
C MET A 850 20.59 21.68 14.74
N TYR A 851 20.56 20.38 14.41
CA TYR A 851 20.90 19.27 15.32
C TYR A 851 21.77 18.21 14.65
#